data_AF-A0A9D6V624-F1
#
_entry.id   AF-A0A9D6V624-F1
#
_cell.length_a   1.000
_cell.length_b   1.000
_cell.length_c   1.000
_cell.angle_alpha   90.00
_cell.angle_beta   90.00
_cell.angle_gamma   90.00
#
_symmetry.space_group_name_H-M   'P 1'
#
loop_
_entity.id
_entity.type
_entity.pdbx_description
1 polymer ?
#
loop_
_entity_poly.entity_id
_entity_poly.type
_entity_poly.pdbx_seq_one_letter_code
_entity_poly.pdbx_strand_id
1 'polypeptide(L)'
;MDCHCKDHLPGEWHSHDDCDCSQHEFPAYTFVITKVMEEDPGVATVYISKSFMETLQVEDGDPVQLIGPTECVVQAKGHPNPWIDTRMVSVDKQTMEKTGVSLFSQVKIRKTLCGELESITLEIPPEANITRLGLRVMLEQAYGAVISGRDHLTLKDKRGRQIKFRIVEVQPEKMSAISRRTQVRLVNSNGDEYITKNDTTFKDVGGLEEAVRKVREVVQLPLRHPEIFYRLGMDPPRGVLLHGPSGTGKTLIARAVAGETGCYFKAISGTEIMDKYYGESEAKLRAAFEDAYQNAPAIIFIDEIDALAPRRDTAEGDVEKRVTAQLLALMDGMEDRGNVIILAATNLPNVLDNALRRPGRFDREILIGVPDRSGRRGILEIHTRDMPTKDIDLDELAEKTHGFVGADIKALCQEAGFKALRRILPGLEQTEEKLSEDFLEAIAVEKEDFEEALSEMRPSAGRSFEVDLRGCGWDRVAGYTEELEFLKEMILWPLRNVSALSDLGVSHPEGLLITGPSGVGKTLLARSLAKESGFNVIEIRGPELLSKYMGESERNIREVFRQARQMAPTVLILDGIDSIAVSGWSDSKVIDRIVNQLVMEMNTITSDKPILVVGVAARSEALPPALRATGRFGYELRLKPPDASDRAALFGMFLNKDKVRFHGDFNAATDISESLTGGDIEEVCRRVILQAAHCALDSHSAPLCEVEITENDVLKMLDRWKLSAS
;
A
#
# COMPACT_ATOMS: atom_id res chain seq x y z
N MET A 1 -40.69 -67.65 -26.35
CA MET A 1 -40.21 -66.25 -26.44
C MET A 1 -39.61 -65.95 -25.09
N ASP A 2 -38.32 -66.25 -24.98
CA ASP A 2 -37.53 -66.02 -23.78
C ASP A 2 -37.38 -64.52 -23.57
N CYS A 3 -37.78 -64.05 -22.38
CA CYS A 3 -37.41 -62.73 -21.91
C CYS A 3 -36.20 -62.91 -20.98
N HIS A 4 -35.02 -62.54 -21.47
CA HIS A 4 -33.80 -62.42 -20.68
C HIS A 4 -33.86 -61.13 -19.84
N CYS A 5 -34.52 -61.17 -18.69
CA CYS A 5 -34.27 -60.20 -17.62
C CYS A 5 -33.08 -60.69 -16.80
N LYS A 6 -32.00 -59.91 -16.76
CA LYS A 6 -30.76 -60.25 -16.04
C LYS A 6 -30.83 -60.02 -14.51
N ASP A 7 -32.01 -59.69 -13.96
CA ASP A 7 -32.11 -59.09 -12.64
C ASP A 7 -32.58 -60.00 -11.49
N HIS A 8 -32.86 -61.30 -11.69
CA HIS A 8 -33.19 -62.21 -10.57
C HIS A 8 -32.59 -63.61 -10.70
N LEU A 9 -32.26 -64.22 -9.54
CA LEU A 9 -31.71 -65.58 -9.39
C LEU A 9 -32.70 -66.66 -9.87
N PRO A 10 -32.24 -67.85 -10.32
CA PRO A 10 -33.12 -68.92 -10.79
C PRO A 10 -33.84 -69.60 -9.62
N GLY A 11 -35.18 -69.51 -9.54
CA GLY A 11 -35.98 -70.40 -8.69
C GLY A 11 -37.36 -69.93 -8.18
N GLU A 12 -37.70 -68.65 -8.20
CA GLU A 12 -38.96 -68.17 -7.62
C GLU A 12 -39.95 -67.62 -8.67
N TRP A 13 -41.21 -68.06 -8.60
CA TRP A 13 -42.30 -67.63 -9.46
C TRP A 13 -43.06 -66.48 -8.82
N HIS A 14 -43.08 -65.30 -9.45
CA HIS A 14 -43.93 -64.16 -9.04
C HIS A 14 -44.71 -63.57 -10.22
N SER A 15 -45.91 -63.05 -9.92
CA SER A 15 -46.85 -62.48 -10.89
C SER A 15 -46.40 -61.11 -11.41
N HIS A 16 -46.76 -60.85 -12.66
CA HIS A 16 -46.26 -59.79 -13.55
C HIS A 16 -46.65 -58.34 -13.17
N ASP A 17 -47.14 -58.08 -11.95
CA ASP A 17 -47.70 -56.78 -11.56
C ASP A 17 -46.75 -55.87 -10.75
N ASP A 18 -45.56 -56.34 -10.37
CA ASP A 18 -44.61 -55.57 -9.53
C ASP A 18 -43.34 -55.07 -10.24
N CYS A 19 -43.18 -55.24 -11.56
CA CYS A 19 -42.05 -54.64 -12.28
C CYS A 19 -42.41 -53.31 -12.96
N ASP A 20 -42.01 -52.21 -12.32
CA ASP A 20 -42.04 -50.87 -12.92
C ASP A 20 -40.83 -50.66 -13.87
N CYS A 21 -40.68 -51.61 -14.78
CA CYS A 21 -39.57 -51.73 -15.73
C CYS A 21 -39.61 -50.67 -16.87
N SER A 22 -40.56 -49.71 -16.89
CA SER A 22 -40.86 -48.93 -18.10
C SER A 22 -40.76 -47.39 -18.01
N GLN A 23 -40.23 -46.80 -16.93
CA GLN A 23 -40.20 -45.33 -16.78
C GLN A 23 -38.84 -44.66 -16.53
N HIS A 24 -37.71 -45.39 -16.46
CA HIS A 24 -36.43 -44.81 -16.03
C HIS A 24 -35.19 -45.27 -16.81
N GLU A 25 -34.28 -44.34 -17.11
CA GLU A 25 -33.07 -44.52 -17.97
C GLU A 25 -31.98 -45.44 -17.37
N PHE A 26 -31.99 -45.73 -16.07
CA PHE A 26 -30.96 -46.55 -15.40
C PHE A 26 -31.58 -47.55 -14.40
N PRO A 27 -31.02 -48.78 -14.28
CA PRO A 27 -31.51 -49.79 -13.33
C PRO A 27 -31.25 -49.37 -11.87
N ALA A 28 -32.17 -49.74 -10.98
CA ALA A 28 -32.06 -49.51 -9.54
C ALA A 28 -31.70 -50.81 -8.82
N TYR A 29 -30.67 -50.77 -7.97
CA TYR A 29 -30.18 -51.94 -7.24
C TYR A 29 -30.47 -51.82 -5.75
N THR A 30 -30.79 -52.95 -5.11
CA THR A 30 -31.17 -52.98 -3.68
C THR A 30 -29.96 -53.28 -2.80
N PHE A 31 -29.77 -52.47 -1.77
CA PHE A 31 -28.69 -52.57 -0.79
C PHE A 31 -29.24 -52.53 0.64
N VAL A 32 -28.43 -52.97 1.59
CA VAL A 32 -28.72 -52.86 3.03
C VAL A 32 -27.77 -51.84 3.65
N ILE A 33 -28.31 -50.89 4.42
CA ILE A 33 -27.50 -49.94 5.19
C ILE A 33 -26.93 -50.63 6.42
N THR A 34 -25.62 -50.56 6.60
CA THR A 34 -24.93 -51.37 7.62
C THR A 34 -24.21 -50.55 8.66
N LYS A 35 -23.68 -49.39 8.26
CA LYS A 35 -22.94 -48.50 9.13
C LYS A 35 -23.25 -47.04 8.79
N VAL A 36 -23.30 -46.21 9.83
CA VAL A 36 -23.23 -44.75 9.69
C VAL A 36 -21.77 -44.34 9.84
N MET A 37 -21.23 -43.61 8.86
CA MET A 37 -19.86 -43.09 8.94
C MET A 37 -19.78 -41.91 9.92
N GLU A 38 -18.76 -41.90 10.78
CA GLU A 38 -18.54 -40.84 11.78
C GLU A 38 -17.90 -39.58 11.17
N GLU A 39 -17.13 -39.76 10.09
CA GLU A 39 -16.60 -38.64 9.33
C GLU A 39 -17.69 -38.06 8.42
N ASP A 40 -18.25 -36.94 8.86
CA ASP A 40 -19.23 -36.19 8.06
C ASP A 40 -18.48 -35.25 7.09
N PRO A 41 -18.47 -35.48 5.77
CA PRO A 41 -17.85 -34.57 4.81
C PRO A 41 -18.60 -33.24 4.70
N GLY A 42 -19.75 -33.08 5.36
CA GLY A 42 -20.60 -31.88 5.26
C GLY A 42 -21.56 -31.91 4.07
N VAL A 43 -21.51 -32.99 3.27
CA VAL A 43 -22.30 -33.21 2.06
C VAL A 43 -22.90 -34.61 2.14
N ALA A 44 -24.20 -34.74 1.85
CA ALA A 44 -24.91 -36.01 1.86
C ALA A 44 -24.23 -37.05 0.94
N THR A 45 -23.60 -38.06 1.54
CA THR A 45 -22.75 -39.06 0.86
C THR A 45 -23.20 -40.49 1.16
N VAL A 46 -23.18 -41.35 0.14
CA VAL A 46 -23.30 -42.80 0.25
C VAL A 46 -22.00 -43.49 -0.15
N TYR A 47 -21.56 -44.44 0.67
CA TYR A 47 -20.36 -45.21 0.47
C TYR A 47 -20.68 -46.59 -0.09
N ILE A 48 -20.21 -46.86 -1.32
CA ILE A 48 -20.50 -48.06 -2.10
C ILE A 48 -19.20 -48.83 -2.36
N SER A 49 -19.25 -50.16 -2.41
CA SER A 49 -18.08 -50.97 -2.79
C SER A 49 -17.54 -50.56 -4.17
N LYS A 50 -16.21 -50.44 -4.32
CA LYS A 50 -15.57 -50.02 -5.59
C LYS A 50 -15.94 -50.92 -6.77
N SER A 51 -16.02 -52.24 -6.55
CA SER A 51 -16.45 -53.19 -7.59
C SER A 51 -17.89 -52.96 -8.04
N PHE A 52 -18.75 -52.43 -7.17
CA PHE A 52 -20.13 -52.14 -7.51
C PHE A 52 -20.29 -50.75 -8.14
N MET A 53 -19.42 -49.78 -7.83
CA MET A 53 -19.37 -48.51 -8.54
C MET A 53 -19.05 -48.68 -10.04
N GLU A 54 -18.14 -49.60 -10.38
CA GLU A 54 -17.89 -49.99 -11.78
C GLU A 54 -19.14 -50.58 -12.44
N THR A 55 -19.93 -51.37 -11.70
CA THR A 55 -21.18 -51.96 -12.19
C THR A 55 -22.28 -50.90 -12.41
N LEU A 56 -22.34 -49.90 -11.53
CA LEU A 56 -23.23 -48.74 -11.66
C LEU A 56 -22.75 -47.72 -12.71
N GLN A 57 -21.50 -47.84 -13.20
CA GLN A 57 -20.81 -46.86 -14.05
C GLN A 57 -20.75 -45.46 -13.40
N VAL A 58 -20.41 -45.39 -12.11
CA VAL A 58 -20.37 -44.16 -11.31
C VAL A 58 -18.96 -43.99 -10.77
N GLU A 59 -18.40 -42.77 -10.86
CA GLU A 59 -17.09 -42.44 -10.28
C GLU A 59 -17.21 -41.79 -8.89
N ASP A 60 -16.09 -41.66 -8.19
CA ASP A 60 -16.05 -40.96 -6.90
C ASP A 60 -16.49 -39.51 -7.08
N GLY A 61 -17.63 -39.17 -6.47
CA GLY A 61 -18.18 -37.82 -6.50
C GLY A 61 -19.40 -37.64 -7.41
N ASP A 62 -19.78 -38.68 -8.17
CA ASP A 62 -20.95 -38.64 -9.04
C ASP A 62 -22.28 -38.68 -8.25
N PRO A 63 -23.34 -38.03 -8.78
CA PRO A 63 -24.66 -38.04 -8.16
C PRO A 63 -25.40 -39.37 -8.36
N VAL A 64 -25.92 -39.94 -7.27
CA VAL A 64 -26.77 -41.14 -7.27
C VAL A 64 -28.07 -40.88 -6.51
N GLN A 65 -29.17 -41.41 -7.01
CA GLN A 65 -30.45 -41.33 -6.33
C GLN A 65 -30.60 -42.51 -5.36
N LEU A 66 -30.89 -42.18 -4.10
CA LEU A 66 -31.18 -43.12 -3.03
C LEU A 66 -32.70 -43.11 -2.77
N ILE A 67 -33.32 -44.25 -3.02
CA ILE A 67 -34.75 -44.50 -2.90
C ILE A 67 -34.97 -45.33 -1.63
N GLY A 68 -35.48 -44.67 -0.60
CA GLY A 68 -35.91 -45.27 0.66
C GLY A 68 -37.36 -44.88 0.96
N PRO A 69 -37.70 -44.51 2.21
CA PRO A 69 -38.98 -43.89 2.55
C PRO A 69 -39.22 -42.57 1.82
N THR A 70 -38.16 -41.78 1.62
CA THR A 70 -38.16 -40.57 0.79
C THR A 70 -37.04 -40.68 -0.25
N GLU A 71 -37.31 -40.22 -1.47
CA GLU A 71 -36.31 -40.18 -2.53
C GLU A 71 -35.39 -38.96 -2.37
N CYS A 72 -34.08 -39.18 -2.40
CA CYS A 72 -33.09 -38.10 -2.39
C CYS A 72 -31.94 -38.40 -3.35
N VAL A 73 -31.19 -37.36 -3.73
CA VAL A 73 -29.96 -37.52 -4.51
C VAL A 73 -28.78 -37.23 -3.59
N VAL A 74 -27.80 -38.13 -3.61
CA VAL A 74 -26.61 -38.12 -2.75
C VAL A 74 -25.36 -38.36 -3.58
N GLN A 75 -24.20 -38.03 -3.03
CA GLN A 75 -22.93 -38.26 -3.69
C GLN A 75 -22.46 -39.70 -3.46
N ALA A 76 -22.07 -40.42 -4.52
CA ALA A 76 -21.42 -41.71 -4.39
C ALA A 76 -19.93 -41.56 -4.10
N LYS A 77 -19.43 -42.29 -3.10
CA LYS A 77 -17.99 -42.45 -2.85
C LYS A 77 -17.64 -43.92 -2.65
N GLY A 78 -16.42 -44.28 -3.03
CA GLY A 78 -15.86 -45.59 -2.76
C GLY A 78 -15.78 -45.85 -1.25
N HIS A 79 -16.26 -47.02 -0.85
CA HIS A 79 -16.22 -47.43 0.54
C HIS A 79 -14.75 -47.59 1.02
N PRO A 80 -14.37 -47.04 2.20
CA PRO A 80 -12.99 -47.10 2.70
C PRO A 80 -12.48 -48.53 2.92
N ASN A 81 -13.38 -49.44 3.27
CA ASN A 81 -13.09 -50.87 3.33
C ASN A 81 -13.36 -51.53 1.97
N PRO A 82 -12.33 -52.00 1.25
CA PRO A 82 -12.48 -52.61 -0.08
C PRO A 82 -13.09 -54.02 -0.04
N TRP A 83 -13.16 -54.66 1.13
CA TRP A 83 -13.70 -56.02 1.30
C TRP A 83 -15.17 -56.06 1.72
N ILE A 84 -15.86 -54.92 1.69
CA ILE A 84 -17.28 -54.86 2.02
C ILE A 84 -18.11 -55.64 0.99
N ASP A 85 -19.12 -56.35 1.46
CA ASP A 85 -20.07 -57.07 0.60
C ASP A 85 -20.70 -56.08 -0.39
N THR A 86 -20.81 -56.48 -1.66
CA THR A 86 -21.35 -55.64 -2.74
C THR A 86 -22.80 -55.25 -2.53
N ARG A 87 -23.53 -55.91 -1.61
CA ARG A 87 -24.91 -55.57 -1.23
C ARG A 87 -25.02 -54.68 0.02
N MET A 88 -23.91 -54.33 0.64
CA MET A 88 -23.85 -53.50 1.84
C MET A 88 -23.37 -52.10 1.51
N VAL A 89 -24.06 -51.09 2.02
CA VAL A 89 -23.67 -49.68 1.89
C VAL A 89 -23.60 -49.01 3.26
N SER A 90 -22.78 -47.97 3.33
CA SER A 90 -22.70 -47.10 4.49
C SER A 90 -23.16 -45.70 4.09
N VAL A 91 -23.85 -45.00 4.97
CA VAL A 91 -24.31 -43.62 4.73
C VAL A 91 -23.73 -42.70 5.79
N ASP A 92 -23.65 -41.40 5.51
CA ASP A 92 -23.39 -40.41 6.54
C ASP A 92 -24.65 -40.10 7.37
N LYS A 93 -24.45 -39.36 8.46
CA LYS A 93 -25.54 -38.96 9.36
C LYS A 93 -26.57 -38.05 8.66
N GLN A 94 -26.11 -37.16 7.76
CA GLN A 94 -26.97 -36.22 7.05
C GLN A 94 -27.91 -36.93 6.06
N THR A 95 -27.39 -37.89 5.30
CA THR A 95 -28.18 -38.72 4.39
C THR A 95 -29.21 -39.52 5.17
N MET A 96 -28.84 -40.07 6.33
CA MET A 96 -29.77 -40.81 7.20
C MET A 96 -30.93 -39.92 7.69
N GLU A 97 -30.64 -38.69 8.13
CA GLU A 97 -31.66 -37.71 8.54
C GLU A 97 -32.55 -37.26 7.37
N LYS A 98 -31.97 -37.03 6.18
CA LYS A 98 -32.71 -36.61 4.98
C LYS A 98 -33.61 -37.71 4.39
N THR A 99 -33.17 -38.96 4.46
CA THR A 99 -33.88 -40.10 3.87
C THR A 99 -34.86 -40.79 4.82
N GLY A 100 -34.72 -40.53 6.13
CA GLY A 100 -35.50 -41.20 7.17
C GLY A 100 -35.21 -42.70 7.29
N VAL A 101 -34.08 -43.17 6.74
CA VAL A 101 -33.73 -44.59 6.68
C VAL A 101 -33.05 -45.02 7.98
N SER A 102 -33.39 -46.19 8.51
CA SER A 102 -32.77 -46.76 9.71
C SER A 102 -31.58 -47.67 9.38
N LEU A 103 -30.74 -47.99 10.37
CA LEU A 103 -29.76 -49.06 10.21
C LEU A 103 -30.47 -50.39 9.86
N PHE A 104 -29.87 -51.19 8.98
CA PHE A 104 -30.34 -52.48 8.49
C PHE A 104 -31.59 -52.49 7.61
N SER A 105 -32.13 -51.33 7.21
CA SER A 105 -33.20 -51.29 6.20
C SER A 105 -32.65 -51.38 4.78
N GLN A 106 -33.51 -51.85 3.87
CA GLN A 106 -33.22 -51.94 2.45
C GLN A 106 -33.45 -50.59 1.77
N VAL A 107 -32.51 -50.20 0.90
CA VAL A 107 -32.60 -49.00 0.06
C VAL A 107 -32.26 -49.36 -1.38
N LYS A 108 -32.89 -48.69 -2.34
CA LYS A 108 -32.54 -48.83 -3.75
C LYS A 108 -31.66 -47.66 -4.18
N ILE A 109 -30.54 -47.93 -4.85
CA ILE A 109 -29.64 -46.90 -5.40
C ILE A 109 -29.69 -46.97 -6.93
N ARG A 110 -29.80 -45.80 -7.57
CA ARG A 110 -29.88 -45.63 -9.01
C ARG A 110 -28.93 -44.52 -9.47
N LYS A 111 -28.23 -44.70 -10.59
CA LYS A 111 -27.45 -43.63 -11.22
C LYS A 111 -28.37 -42.50 -11.69
N THR A 112 -27.98 -41.25 -11.47
CA THR A 112 -28.76 -40.08 -11.92
C THR A 112 -27.82 -39.05 -12.52
N LEU A 113 -28.27 -38.34 -13.54
CA LEU A 113 -27.51 -37.24 -14.13
C LEU A 113 -28.09 -35.91 -13.61
N CYS A 114 -27.24 -35.11 -12.97
CA CYS A 114 -27.59 -33.76 -12.52
C CYS A 114 -26.86 -32.73 -13.38
N GLY A 115 -27.53 -31.63 -13.70
CA GLY A 115 -26.88 -30.48 -14.35
C GLY A 115 -25.98 -29.73 -13.38
N GLU A 116 -25.02 -28.97 -13.91
CA GLU A 116 -24.24 -28.04 -13.11
C GLU A 116 -25.11 -26.89 -12.59
N LEU A 117 -24.82 -26.42 -11.38
CA LEU A 117 -25.50 -25.30 -10.76
C LEU A 117 -24.96 -23.96 -11.26
N GLU A 118 -25.82 -23.09 -11.77
CA GLU A 118 -25.41 -21.77 -12.30
C GLU A 118 -25.29 -20.74 -11.19
N SER A 119 -26.30 -20.63 -10.32
CA SER A 119 -26.25 -19.74 -9.16
C SER A 119 -27.01 -20.27 -7.95
N ILE A 120 -26.55 -19.89 -6.77
CA ILE A 120 -27.15 -20.24 -5.48
C ILE A 120 -27.16 -19.04 -4.54
N THR A 121 -28.29 -18.82 -3.87
CA THR A 121 -28.47 -17.79 -2.86
C THR A 121 -28.55 -18.45 -1.47
N LEU A 122 -27.59 -18.15 -0.61
CA LEU A 122 -27.47 -18.71 0.74
C LEU A 122 -27.74 -17.63 1.79
N GLU A 123 -28.57 -17.94 2.78
CA GLU A 123 -28.73 -17.14 3.98
C GLU A 123 -27.69 -17.52 5.02
N ILE A 124 -27.03 -16.49 5.55
CA ILE A 124 -26.01 -16.64 6.58
C ILE A 124 -26.67 -16.55 7.97
N PRO A 125 -26.31 -17.43 8.92
CA PRO A 125 -26.73 -17.28 10.31
C PRO A 125 -26.12 -16.00 10.92
N PRO A 126 -26.88 -15.21 11.71
CA PRO A 126 -26.47 -13.88 12.18
C PRO A 126 -25.17 -13.84 13.00
N GLU A 127 -24.76 -14.98 13.55
CA GLU A 127 -23.55 -15.13 14.36
C GLU A 127 -22.28 -15.43 13.55
N ALA A 128 -22.40 -15.75 12.25
CA ALA A 128 -21.27 -16.13 11.42
C ALA A 128 -20.66 -14.93 10.67
N ASN A 129 -19.42 -14.56 11.00
CA ASN A 129 -18.61 -13.63 10.20
C ASN A 129 -17.80 -14.41 9.17
N ILE A 130 -18.16 -14.29 7.89
CA ILE A 130 -17.56 -15.05 6.78
C ILE A 130 -16.97 -14.08 5.76
N THR A 131 -15.68 -14.23 5.47
CA THR A 131 -14.98 -13.49 4.40
C THR A 131 -15.16 -14.18 3.04
N ARG A 132 -14.99 -13.45 1.93
CA ARG A 132 -15.09 -14.04 0.57
C ARG A 132 -14.11 -15.19 0.33
N LEU A 133 -12.88 -15.03 0.83
CA LEU A 133 -11.85 -16.06 0.70
C LEU A 133 -12.18 -17.29 1.56
N GLY A 134 -12.70 -17.07 2.77
CA GLY A 134 -13.20 -18.14 3.65
C GLY A 134 -14.32 -18.93 2.99
N LEU A 135 -15.32 -18.23 2.43
CA LEU A 135 -16.42 -18.86 1.68
C LEU A 135 -15.90 -19.71 0.51
N ARG A 136 -14.90 -19.24 -0.24
CA ARG A 136 -14.36 -19.99 -1.38
C ARG A 136 -13.71 -21.31 -0.94
N VAL A 137 -12.95 -21.29 0.15
CA VAL A 137 -12.33 -22.50 0.72
C VAL A 137 -13.39 -23.45 1.28
N MET A 138 -14.44 -22.91 1.90
CA MET A 138 -15.56 -23.71 2.39
C MET A 138 -16.33 -24.38 1.24
N LEU A 139 -16.51 -23.68 0.11
CA LEU A 139 -17.16 -24.22 -1.08
C LEU A 139 -16.30 -25.25 -1.83
N GLU A 140 -14.97 -25.15 -1.74
CA GLU A 140 -14.05 -26.16 -2.27
C GLU A 140 -14.31 -27.56 -1.70
N GLN A 141 -14.69 -27.63 -0.43
CA GLN A 141 -15.05 -28.88 0.23
C GLN A 141 -16.43 -29.42 -0.19
N ALA A 142 -17.28 -28.56 -0.76
CA ALA A 142 -18.65 -28.88 -1.17
C ALA A 142 -18.82 -29.04 -2.68
N TYR A 143 -17.74 -29.05 -3.47
CA TYR A 143 -17.84 -29.34 -4.90
C TYR A 143 -18.37 -30.76 -5.15
N GLY A 144 -19.33 -30.87 -6.08
CA GLY A 144 -20.07 -32.10 -6.34
C GLY A 144 -21.24 -32.35 -5.40
N ALA A 145 -21.48 -31.49 -4.39
CA ALA A 145 -22.67 -31.56 -3.57
C ALA A 145 -23.93 -31.28 -4.40
N VAL A 146 -24.91 -32.18 -4.33
CA VAL A 146 -26.21 -31.99 -4.99
C VAL A 146 -27.14 -31.24 -4.06
N ILE A 147 -27.72 -30.17 -4.57
CA ILE A 147 -28.62 -29.30 -3.82
C ILE A 147 -30.03 -29.37 -4.41
N SER A 148 -31.01 -29.46 -3.52
CA SER A 148 -32.43 -29.24 -3.81
C SER A 148 -32.87 -27.90 -3.21
N GLY A 149 -33.80 -27.21 -3.87
CA GLY A 149 -34.34 -25.95 -3.36
C GLY A 149 -34.98 -26.15 -1.99
N ARG A 150 -34.61 -25.31 -1.01
CA ARG A 150 -35.06 -25.27 0.41
C ARG A 150 -34.26 -26.10 1.44
N ASP A 151 -33.14 -26.70 1.04
CA ASP A 151 -32.27 -27.42 1.98
C ASP A 151 -31.36 -26.51 2.82
N HIS A 152 -30.66 -27.11 3.80
CA HIS A 152 -29.54 -26.48 4.50
C HIS A 152 -28.22 -27.04 3.98
N LEU A 153 -27.24 -26.16 3.74
CA LEU A 153 -25.87 -26.52 3.38
C LEU A 153 -24.98 -26.36 4.60
N THR A 154 -24.29 -27.43 5.03
CA THR A 154 -23.39 -27.36 6.19
C THR A 154 -21.94 -27.35 5.70
N LEU A 155 -21.23 -26.23 5.87
CA LEU A 155 -19.83 -26.13 5.47
C LEU A 155 -18.92 -26.04 6.70
N LYS A 156 -17.71 -26.59 6.59
CA LYS A 156 -16.69 -26.52 7.64
C LYS A 156 -15.71 -25.40 7.34
N ASP A 157 -15.45 -24.55 8.34
CA ASP A 157 -14.37 -23.57 8.28
C ASP A 157 -12.99 -24.25 8.41
N LYS A 158 -11.90 -23.55 8.07
CA LYS A 158 -10.50 -24.00 8.24
C LYS A 158 -10.18 -24.46 9.67
N ARG A 159 -10.94 -23.97 10.66
CA ARG A 159 -10.83 -24.32 12.09
C ARG A 159 -11.70 -25.52 12.51
N GLY A 160 -12.36 -26.20 11.57
CA GLY A 160 -13.24 -27.33 11.83
C GLY A 160 -14.63 -26.99 12.39
N ARG A 161 -14.98 -25.69 12.45
CA ARG A 161 -16.32 -25.24 12.88
C ARG A 161 -17.35 -25.48 11.78
N GLN A 162 -18.46 -26.14 12.10
CA GLN A 162 -19.57 -26.36 11.16
C GLN A 162 -20.51 -25.15 11.17
N ILE A 163 -20.74 -24.57 9.98
CA ILE A 163 -21.67 -23.46 9.78
C ILE A 163 -22.80 -23.95 8.89
N LYS A 164 -24.04 -23.79 9.35
CA LYS A 164 -25.25 -24.16 8.60
C LYS A 164 -25.80 -22.94 7.86
N PHE A 165 -25.87 -23.05 6.54
CA PHE A 165 -26.46 -22.04 5.65
C PHE A 165 -27.84 -22.51 5.22
N ARG A 166 -28.81 -21.61 5.16
CA ARG A 166 -30.14 -21.92 4.62
C ARG A 166 -30.17 -21.54 3.14
N ILE A 167 -30.60 -22.44 2.27
CA ILE A 167 -30.68 -22.17 0.84
C ILE A 167 -31.99 -21.44 0.54
N VAL A 168 -31.87 -20.23 -0.01
CA VAL A 168 -33.01 -19.36 -0.32
C VAL A 168 -33.46 -19.58 -1.76
N GLU A 169 -32.51 -19.62 -2.69
CA GLU A 169 -32.77 -19.74 -4.12
C GLU A 169 -31.68 -20.56 -4.82
N VAL A 170 -32.06 -21.33 -5.84
CA VAL A 170 -31.18 -22.21 -6.62
C VAL A 170 -31.55 -22.07 -8.09
N GLN A 171 -30.58 -21.79 -8.94
CA GLN A 171 -30.78 -21.68 -10.39
C GLN A 171 -29.85 -22.65 -11.13
N PRO A 172 -30.40 -23.58 -11.94
CA PRO A 172 -31.83 -23.84 -12.17
C PRO A 172 -32.54 -24.47 -10.96
N GLU A 173 -33.87 -24.33 -10.84
CA GLU A 173 -34.68 -24.93 -9.74
C GLU A 173 -34.73 -26.47 -9.74
N LYS A 174 -33.95 -27.12 -10.62
CA LYS A 174 -33.83 -28.57 -10.70
C LYS A 174 -32.69 -29.04 -9.78
N MET A 175 -32.65 -30.34 -9.49
CA MET A 175 -31.54 -30.96 -8.75
C MET A 175 -30.23 -30.71 -9.50
N SER A 176 -29.34 -29.91 -8.91
CA SER A 176 -28.10 -29.45 -9.53
C SER A 176 -26.91 -29.60 -8.59
N ALA A 177 -25.73 -29.88 -9.17
CA ALA A 177 -24.49 -30.06 -8.43
C ALA A 177 -23.68 -28.77 -8.37
N ILE A 178 -23.10 -28.45 -7.21
CA ILE A 178 -22.20 -27.30 -7.05
C ILE A 178 -20.91 -27.56 -7.85
N SER A 179 -20.61 -26.66 -8.78
CA SER A 179 -19.36 -26.68 -9.57
C SER A 179 -18.50 -25.45 -9.26
N ARG A 180 -17.26 -25.41 -9.76
CA ARG A 180 -16.36 -24.25 -9.61
C ARG A 180 -16.89 -22.98 -10.30
N ARG A 181 -17.88 -23.12 -11.19
CA ARG A 181 -18.48 -22.03 -11.96
C ARG A 181 -19.76 -21.48 -11.32
N THR A 182 -20.28 -22.14 -10.29
CA THR A 182 -21.49 -21.72 -9.59
C THR A 182 -21.29 -20.34 -8.94
N GLN A 183 -22.15 -19.39 -9.28
CA GLN A 183 -22.17 -18.07 -8.65
C GLN A 183 -22.91 -18.13 -7.31
N VAL A 184 -22.24 -17.71 -6.23
CA VAL A 184 -22.83 -17.73 -4.89
C VAL A 184 -23.21 -16.31 -4.46
N ARG A 185 -24.48 -16.10 -4.16
CA ARG A 185 -25.03 -14.89 -3.53
C ARG A 185 -25.32 -15.18 -2.07
N LEU A 186 -25.04 -14.20 -1.22
CA LEU A 186 -25.26 -14.28 0.23
C LEU A 186 -26.34 -13.28 0.60
N VAL A 187 -27.27 -13.69 1.47
CA VAL A 187 -28.34 -12.83 1.98
C VAL A 187 -28.41 -12.90 3.50
N ASN A 188 -28.88 -11.83 4.12
CA ASN A 188 -29.24 -11.81 5.54
C ASN A 188 -30.64 -12.42 5.77
N SER A 189 -31.00 -12.63 7.04
CA SER A 189 -32.35 -13.08 7.42
C SER A 189 -33.49 -12.16 7.00
N ASN A 190 -33.18 -10.91 6.63
CA ASN A 190 -34.16 -9.95 6.11
C ASN A 190 -34.29 -9.98 4.57
N GLY A 191 -33.51 -10.82 3.86
CA GLY A 191 -33.54 -10.93 2.40
C GLY A 191 -32.65 -9.93 1.65
N ASP A 192 -32.01 -9.00 2.36
CA ASP A 192 -31.03 -8.07 1.80
C ASP A 192 -29.73 -8.77 1.43
N GLU A 193 -29.11 -8.32 0.34
CA GLU A 193 -27.79 -8.82 -0.09
C GLU A 193 -26.80 -8.62 1.05
N TYR A 194 -26.15 -9.71 1.46
CA TYR A 194 -25.08 -9.67 2.44
C TYR A 194 -23.86 -9.05 1.78
N ILE A 195 -23.82 -7.72 1.80
CA ILE A 195 -22.61 -6.97 1.55
C ILE A 195 -21.67 -7.36 2.68
N THR A 196 -20.57 -8.02 2.32
CA THR A 196 -19.49 -8.39 3.22
C THR A 196 -19.24 -7.23 4.18
N LYS A 197 -19.58 -7.43 5.46
CA LYS A 197 -19.12 -6.60 6.57
C LYS A 197 -17.66 -6.23 6.28
N ASN A 198 -17.37 -4.93 6.20
CA ASN A 198 -16.06 -4.39 5.86
C ASN A 198 -14.92 -5.34 6.28
N ASP A 199 -14.24 -5.95 5.30
CA ASP A 199 -13.25 -7.02 5.52
C ASP A 199 -12.04 -6.55 6.38
N THR A 200 -11.90 -5.25 6.58
CA THR A 200 -10.80 -4.64 7.35
C THR A 200 -11.20 -4.41 8.80
N THR A 201 -10.46 -5.01 9.72
CA THR A 201 -10.55 -4.77 11.17
C THR A 201 -9.39 -3.91 11.64
N PHE A 202 -9.40 -3.47 12.91
CA PHE A 202 -8.25 -2.76 13.48
C PHE A 202 -6.94 -3.57 13.47
N LYS A 203 -7.03 -4.90 13.38
CA LYS A 203 -5.85 -5.78 13.28
C LYS A 203 -5.15 -5.70 11.92
N ASP A 204 -5.81 -5.10 10.94
CA ASP A 204 -5.31 -4.91 9.58
C ASP A 204 -4.78 -3.48 9.38
N VAL A 205 -4.73 -2.67 10.44
CA VAL A 205 -4.19 -1.30 10.45
C VAL A 205 -2.94 -1.27 11.33
N GLY A 206 -1.76 -1.21 10.71
CA GLY A 206 -0.48 -1.11 11.40
C GLY A 206 -0.02 0.35 11.59
N GLY A 207 0.67 0.64 12.69
CA GLY A 207 1.41 1.89 12.89
C GLY A 207 0.61 3.16 13.11
N LEU A 208 -0.69 3.03 13.39
CA LEU A 208 -1.60 4.15 13.57
C LEU A 208 -2.36 4.08 14.90
N GLU A 209 -1.79 3.45 15.91
CA GLU A 209 -2.45 3.15 17.20
C GLU A 209 -3.05 4.40 17.86
N GLU A 210 -2.31 5.50 17.88
CA GLU A 210 -2.76 6.79 18.42
C GLU A 210 -3.93 7.40 17.63
N ALA A 211 -3.87 7.34 16.30
CA ALA A 211 -4.95 7.83 15.44
C ALA A 211 -6.18 6.94 15.57
N VAL A 212 -6.00 5.62 15.58
CA VAL A 212 -7.06 4.63 15.80
C VAL A 212 -7.72 4.81 17.15
N ARG A 213 -6.96 5.06 18.22
CA ARG A 213 -7.51 5.33 19.56
C ARG A 213 -8.41 6.56 19.54
N LYS A 214 -7.94 7.67 18.96
CA LYS A 214 -8.72 8.92 18.87
C LYS A 214 -9.99 8.74 18.04
N VAL A 215 -9.90 8.10 16.88
CA VAL A 215 -11.08 7.84 16.04
C VAL A 215 -12.05 6.89 16.76
N ARG A 216 -11.55 5.88 17.47
CA ARG A 216 -12.36 4.97 18.28
C ARG A 216 -13.11 5.72 19.37
N GLU A 217 -12.45 6.60 20.12
CA GLU A 217 -13.12 7.41 21.14
C GLU A 217 -14.21 8.27 20.53
N VAL A 218 -13.94 8.90 19.39
CA VAL A 218 -14.88 9.83 18.76
C VAL A 218 -16.07 9.12 18.10
N VAL A 219 -15.88 7.93 17.53
CA VAL A 219 -16.92 7.20 16.82
C VAL A 219 -17.63 6.17 17.72
N GLN A 220 -16.87 5.39 18.50
CA GLN A 220 -17.42 4.27 19.26
C GLN A 220 -18.12 4.71 20.55
N LEU A 221 -17.64 5.74 21.26
CA LEU A 221 -18.26 6.20 22.51
C LEU A 221 -19.68 6.73 22.28
N PRO A 222 -19.94 7.63 21.31
CA PRO A 222 -21.30 8.12 21.06
C PRO A 222 -22.28 7.01 20.67
N LEU A 223 -21.81 6.04 19.87
CA LEU A 223 -22.66 4.95 19.37
C LEU A 223 -22.96 3.88 20.43
N ARG A 224 -22.02 3.58 21.34
CA ARG A 224 -22.20 2.54 22.36
C ARG A 224 -22.76 3.06 23.68
N HIS A 225 -22.39 4.28 24.07
CA HIS A 225 -22.70 4.86 25.38
C HIS A 225 -23.20 6.31 25.28
N PRO A 226 -24.32 6.56 24.56
CA PRO A 226 -24.88 7.91 24.43
C PRO A 226 -25.28 8.52 25.79
N GLU A 227 -25.61 7.69 26.79
CA GLU A 227 -25.96 8.12 28.15
C GLU A 227 -24.86 8.94 28.84
N ILE A 228 -23.59 8.71 28.50
CA ILE A 228 -22.46 9.45 29.06
C ILE A 228 -22.50 10.90 28.59
N PHE A 229 -22.80 11.13 27.31
CA PHE A 229 -22.91 12.45 26.70
C PHE A 229 -24.09 13.24 27.27
N TYR A 230 -25.25 12.59 27.39
CA TYR A 230 -26.44 13.20 28.01
C TYR A 230 -26.20 13.62 29.47
N ARG A 231 -25.53 12.77 30.26
CA ARG A 231 -25.25 13.08 31.67
C ARG A 231 -24.24 14.21 31.83
N LEU A 232 -23.28 14.31 30.91
CA LEU A 232 -22.28 15.38 30.91
C LEU A 232 -22.79 16.67 30.25
N GLY A 233 -23.99 16.66 29.64
CA GLY A 233 -24.56 17.81 28.92
C GLY A 233 -23.73 18.20 27.70
N MET A 234 -23.09 17.23 27.05
CA MET A 234 -22.27 17.44 25.86
C MET A 234 -22.94 16.81 24.65
N ASP A 235 -22.91 17.50 23.52
CA ASP A 235 -23.37 16.94 22.25
C ASP A 235 -22.30 15.99 21.68
N PRO A 236 -22.72 14.86 21.07
CA PRO A 236 -21.79 13.98 20.38
C PRO A 236 -21.17 14.71 19.17
N PRO A 237 -19.89 14.43 18.86
CA PRO A 237 -19.22 15.04 17.71
C PRO A 237 -19.88 14.62 16.40
N ARG A 238 -20.16 15.59 15.54
CA ARG A 238 -20.87 15.35 14.25
C ARG A 238 -19.92 14.89 13.16
N GLY A 239 -18.69 15.38 13.18
CA GLY A 239 -17.72 15.12 12.14
C GLY A 239 -16.27 15.07 12.62
N VAL A 240 -15.48 14.25 11.94
CA VAL A 240 -14.03 14.13 12.15
C VAL A 240 -13.30 14.36 10.83
N LEU A 241 -12.32 15.26 10.85
CA LEU A 241 -11.42 15.51 9.74
C LEU A 241 -10.09 14.79 9.96
N LEU A 242 -9.81 13.79 9.12
CA LEU A 242 -8.56 13.07 9.02
C LEU A 242 -7.64 13.80 8.04
N HIS A 243 -6.47 14.24 8.49
CA HIS A 243 -5.53 14.95 7.60
C HIS A 243 -4.10 14.42 7.69
N GLY A 244 -3.31 14.60 6.62
CA GLY A 244 -1.87 14.28 6.59
C GLY A 244 -1.40 13.84 5.20
N PRO A 245 -0.18 13.31 5.05
CA PRO A 245 0.34 12.89 3.75
C PRO A 245 -0.52 11.79 3.10
N SER A 246 -0.52 11.73 1.77
CA SER A 246 -1.18 10.66 1.01
C SER A 246 -0.51 9.30 1.29
N GLY A 247 -1.24 8.20 1.10
CA GLY A 247 -0.69 6.85 1.29
C GLY A 247 -0.47 6.42 2.76
N THR A 248 -0.87 7.25 3.73
CA THR A 248 -0.81 6.92 5.17
C THR A 248 -1.97 6.05 5.67
N GLY A 249 -2.96 5.74 4.82
CA GLY A 249 -4.06 4.84 5.18
C GLY A 249 -5.29 5.52 5.80
N LYS A 250 -5.58 6.79 5.47
CA LYS A 250 -6.78 7.51 5.97
C LYS A 250 -8.08 6.78 5.66
N THR A 251 -8.23 6.34 4.41
CA THR A 251 -9.35 5.52 3.93
C THR A 251 -9.43 4.16 4.64
N LEU A 252 -8.27 3.56 4.95
CA LEU A 252 -8.21 2.27 5.66
C LEU A 252 -8.69 2.40 7.11
N ILE A 253 -8.31 3.47 7.82
CA ILE A 253 -8.78 3.71 9.20
C ILE A 253 -10.32 3.84 9.22
N ALA A 254 -10.89 4.62 8.30
CA ALA A 254 -12.34 4.80 8.24
C ALA A 254 -13.09 3.47 8.02
N ARG A 255 -12.59 2.64 7.09
CA ARG A 255 -13.14 1.30 6.84
C ARG A 255 -12.99 0.36 8.04
N ALA A 256 -11.83 0.40 8.71
CA ALA A 256 -11.57 -0.42 9.89
C ALA A 256 -12.49 -0.07 11.08
N VAL A 257 -12.74 1.22 11.29
CA VAL A 257 -13.66 1.71 12.33
C VAL A 257 -15.08 1.25 12.05
N ALA A 258 -15.52 1.34 10.79
CA ALA A 258 -16.84 0.87 10.39
C ALA A 258 -16.99 -0.66 10.53
N GLY A 259 -15.95 -1.42 10.16
CA GLY A 259 -15.91 -2.88 10.36
C GLY A 259 -16.02 -3.30 11.82
N GLU A 260 -15.31 -2.63 12.72
CA GLU A 260 -15.36 -2.94 14.16
C GLU A 260 -16.68 -2.52 14.82
N THR A 261 -17.21 -1.35 14.43
CA THR A 261 -18.47 -0.83 15.01
C THR A 261 -19.71 -1.53 14.45
N GLY A 262 -19.60 -2.19 13.30
CA GLY A 262 -20.71 -2.86 12.64
C GLY A 262 -21.75 -1.89 12.06
N CYS A 263 -21.37 -0.62 11.86
CA CYS A 263 -22.24 0.41 11.30
C CYS A 263 -22.27 0.36 9.78
N TYR A 264 -23.37 0.86 9.19
CA TYR A 264 -23.47 1.05 7.75
C TYR A 264 -22.37 2.01 7.27
N PHE A 265 -21.67 1.67 6.20
CA PHE A 265 -20.53 2.46 5.72
C PHE A 265 -20.78 2.97 4.30
N LYS A 266 -20.91 4.29 4.15
CA LYS A 266 -21.04 4.95 2.85
C LYS A 266 -19.77 5.71 2.51
N ALA A 267 -18.97 5.18 1.58
CA ALA A 267 -17.82 5.90 1.04
C ALA A 267 -18.22 6.76 -0.15
N ILE A 268 -17.66 7.97 -0.20
CA ILE A 268 -17.86 8.98 -1.22
C ILE A 268 -16.49 9.57 -1.55
N SER A 269 -16.09 9.56 -2.82
CA SER A 269 -14.90 10.31 -3.25
C SER A 269 -15.28 11.72 -3.69
N GLY A 270 -14.53 12.72 -3.24
CA GLY A 270 -14.74 14.12 -3.62
C GLY A 270 -14.63 14.35 -5.13
N THR A 271 -13.73 13.61 -5.80
CA THR A 271 -13.56 13.62 -7.24
C THR A 271 -14.71 12.95 -8.01
N GLU A 272 -15.35 11.93 -7.44
CA GLU A 272 -16.48 11.23 -8.06
C GLU A 272 -17.78 12.05 -8.08
N ILE A 273 -17.97 12.94 -7.11
CA ILE A 273 -19.13 13.84 -7.07
C ILE A 273 -18.97 14.98 -8.09
N MET A 274 -17.73 15.43 -8.32
CA MET A 274 -17.39 16.55 -9.19
C MET A 274 -17.45 16.15 -10.69
N ASP A 275 -18.62 15.74 -11.17
CA ASP A 275 -18.88 15.52 -12.60
C ASP A 275 -19.14 16.83 -13.35
N LYS A 276 -18.87 16.83 -14.66
CA LYS A 276 -19.02 18.00 -15.56
C LYS A 276 -20.46 18.50 -15.75
N TYR A 277 -21.46 17.79 -15.22
CA TYR A 277 -22.87 18.06 -15.47
C TYR A 277 -23.53 18.84 -14.32
N TYR A 278 -24.17 19.95 -14.68
CA TYR A 278 -24.71 20.94 -13.76
C TYR A 278 -25.82 20.35 -12.86
N GLY A 279 -25.64 20.40 -11.53
CA GLY A 279 -26.65 20.02 -10.52
C GLY A 279 -26.69 18.55 -10.12
N GLU A 280 -26.04 17.65 -10.87
CA GLU A 280 -25.98 16.22 -10.51
C GLU A 280 -25.13 15.98 -9.25
N SER A 281 -24.05 16.75 -9.07
CA SER A 281 -23.17 16.69 -7.89
C SER A 281 -23.92 16.92 -6.58
N GLU A 282 -24.80 17.92 -6.54
CA GLU A 282 -25.61 18.25 -5.36
C GLU A 282 -26.65 17.16 -5.05
N ALA A 283 -27.28 16.61 -6.10
CA ALA A 283 -28.26 15.54 -5.96
C ALA A 283 -27.60 14.24 -5.46
N LYS A 284 -26.42 13.88 -5.99
CA LYS A 284 -25.63 12.73 -5.53
C LYS A 284 -25.24 12.87 -4.06
N LEU A 285 -24.77 14.05 -3.65
CA LEU A 285 -24.41 14.30 -2.25
C LEU A 285 -25.64 14.16 -1.33
N ARG A 286 -26.78 14.74 -1.72
CA ARG A 286 -28.04 14.63 -0.95
C ARG A 286 -28.52 13.18 -0.86
N ALA A 287 -28.48 12.43 -1.95
CA ALA A 287 -28.86 11.03 -1.98
C ALA A 287 -27.97 10.17 -1.07
N ALA A 288 -26.66 10.44 -1.02
CA ALA A 288 -25.75 9.70 -0.15
C ALA A 288 -25.99 9.95 1.34
N PHE A 289 -26.35 11.18 1.73
CA PHE A 289 -26.76 11.49 3.10
C PHE A 289 -28.08 10.83 3.47
N GLU A 290 -29.08 10.89 2.59
CA GLU A 290 -30.39 10.26 2.78
C GLU A 290 -30.26 8.72 2.96
N ASP A 291 -29.47 8.08 2.11
CA ASP A 291 -29.14 6.65 2.19
C ASP A 291 -28.49 6.29 3.54
N ALA A 292 -27.57 7.12 4.03
CA ALA A 292 -26.96 6.92 5.34
C ALA A 292 -27.95 7.12 6.50
N TYR A 293 -28.88 8.07 6.40
CA TYR A 293 -29.92 8.27 7.42
C TYR A 293 -30.90 7.10 7.50
N GLN A 294 -31.30 6.55 6.35
CA GLN A 294 -32.19 5.40 6.30
C GLN A 294 -31.55 4.13 6.88
N ASN A 295 -30.23 4.02 6.80
CA ASN A 295 -29.45 2.88 7.29
C ASN A 295 -28.73 3.16 8.63
N ALA A 296 -29.17 4.15 9.41
CA ALA A 296 -28.53 4.50 10.68
C ALA A 296 -28.63 3.33 11.72
N PRO A 297 -27.56 3.03 12.50
CA PRO A 297 -26.32 3.78 12.68
C PRO A 297 -25.35 3.66 11.49
N ALA A 298 -24.86 4.81 11.00
CA ALA A 298 -24.10 4.89 9.76
C ALA A 298 -22.88 5.80 9.88
N ILE A 299 -21.86 5.53 9.05
CA ILE A 299 -20.67 6.34 8.89
C ILE A 299 -20.59 6.78 7.43
N ILE A 300 -20.63 8.09 7.21
CA ILE A 300 -20.37 8.68 5.89
C ILE A 300 -18.88 9.02 5.83
N PHE A 301 -18.16 8.38 4.91
CA PHE A 301 -16.75 8.66 4.65
C PHE A 301 -16.59 9.47 3.36
N ILE A 302 -16.03 10.68 3.46
CA ILE A 302 -15.74 11.56 2.34
C ILE A 302 -14.22 11.62 2.13
N ASP A 303 -13.72 10.98 1.08
CA ASP A 303 -12.31 11.09 0.69
C ASP A 303 -12.09 12.34 -0.18
N GLU A 304 -10.87 12.88 -0.15
CA GLU A 304 -10.49 14.08 -0.93
C GLU A 304 -11.48 15.25 -0.76
N ILE A 305 -11.87 15.56 0.49
CA ILE A 305 -12.85 16.62 0.77
C ILE A 305 -12.41 18.00 0.27
N ASP A 306 -11.11 18.23 0.11
CA ASP A 306 -10.53 19.43 -0.50
C ASP A 306 -10.95 19.64 -1.95
N ALA A 307 -11.32 18.58 -2.68
CA ALA A 307 -11.91 18.70 -4.02
C ALA A 307 -13.36 19.21 -3.97
N LEU A 308 -14.12 18.87 -2.92
CA LEU A 308 -15.52 19.29 -2.77
C LEU A 308 -15.66 20.69 -2.18
N ALA A 309 -14.77 21.03 -1.25
CA ALA A 309 -14.87 22.22 -0.43
C ALA A 309 -13.57 23.03 -0.35
N PRO A 310 -13.01 23.46 -1.51
CA PRO A 310 -11.89 24.38 -1.51
C PRO A 310 -12.29 25.73 -0.90
N ARG A 311 -11.31 26.50 -0.43
CA ARG A 311 -11.53 27.88 0.02
C ARG A 311 -12.19 28.71 -1.08
N ARG A 312 -13.09 29.59 -0.68
CA ARG A 312 -13.85 30.46 -1.59
C ARG A 312 -12.98 31.35 -2.48
N ASP A 313 -11.79 31.69 -1.99
CA ASP A 313 -10.81 32.54 -2.67
C ASP A 313 -9.97 31.74 -3.70
N THR A 314 -9.86 30.42 -3.53
CA THR A 314 -9.13 29.50 -4.42
C THR A 314 -10.04 28.72 -5.36
N ALA A 315 -11.35 28.72 -5.11
CA ALA A 315 -12.35 28.07 -5.95
C ALA A 315 -12.55 28.85 -7.26
N GLU A 316 -12.14 28.26 -8.38
CA GLU A 316 -12.24 28.88 -9.71
C GLU A 316 -13.67 28.82 -10.27
N GLY A 317 -14.50 27.88 -9.80
CA GLY A 317 -15.84 27.62 -10.35
C GLY A 317 -17.03 27.88 -9.39
N ASP A 318 -18.16 28.33 -9.95
CA ASP A 318 -19.43 28.50 -9.22
C ASP A 318 -20.09 27.17 -8.81
N VAL A 319 -19.69 26.05 -9.42
CA VAL A 319 -20.17 24.71 -9.06
C VAL A 319 -19.57 24.29 -7.70
N GLU A 320 -18.27 24.44 -7.51
CA GLU A 320 -17.56 24.11 -6.26
C GLU A 320 -18.14 24.86 -5.06
N LYS A 321 -18.38 26.18 -5.22
CA LYS A 321 -18.96 27.01 -4.17
C LYS A 321 -20.36 26.56 -3.75
N ARG A 322 -21.17 26.07 -4.71
CA ARG A 322 -22.51 25.56 -4.43
C ARG A 322 -22.49 24.18 -3.78
N VAL A 323 -21.64 23.27 -4.26
CA VAL A 323 -21.45 21.96 -3.63
C VAL A 323 -20.96 22.12 -2.18
N THR A 324 -20.02 23.05 -1.95
CA THR A 324 -19.56 23.41 -0.58
C THR A 324 -20.73 23.89 0.27
N ALA A 325 -21.55 24.81 -0.24
CA ALA A 325 -22.71 25.34 0.47
C ALA A 325 -23.75 24.24 0.79
N GLN A 326 -23.97 23.32 -0.16
CA GLN A 326 -24.86 22.18 0.03
C GLN A 326 -24.34 21.21 1.09
N LEU A 327 -23.04 20.91 1.11
CA LEU A 327 -22.41 20.08 2.14
C LEU A 327 -22.59 20.72 3.52
N LEU A 328 -22.34 22.04 3.65
CA LEU A 328 -22.57 22.78 4.89
C LEU A 328 -24.02 22.70 5.36
N ALA A 329 -24.98 22.87 4.44
CA ALA A 329 -26.39 22.78 4.76
C ALA A 329 -26.80 21.37 5.22
N LEU A 330 -26.23 20.31 4.62
CA LEU A 330 -26.47 18.93 5.04
C LEU A 330 -25.89 18.65 6.44
N MET A 331 -24.71 19.19 6.74
CA MET A 331 -24.08 19.04 8.07
C MET A 331 -24.80 19.82 9.17
N ASP A 332 -25.28 21.03 8.86
CA ASP A 332 -26.04 21.85 9.81
C ASP A 332 -27.45 21.26 10.03
N GLY A 333 -28.03 20.66 8.99
CA GLY A 333 -29.35 20.02 9.00
C GLY A 333 -29.38 18.64 9.66
N MET A 334 -28.25 18.11 10.12
CA MET A 334 -28.23 16.85 10.88
C MET A 334 -28.88 17.07 12.25
N GLU A 335 -29.95 16.32 12.54
CA GLU A 335 -30.56 16.32 13.87
C GLU A 335 -29.65 15.61 14.88
N ASP A 336 -29.60 16.08 16.13
CA ASP A 336 -28.81 15.47 17.23
C ASP A 336 -29.22 14.03 17.57
N ARG A 337 -30.30 13.53 16.95
CA ARG A 337 -30.84 12.17 17.11
C ARG A 337 -30.33 11.19 16.04
N GLY A 338 -29.66 11.67 14.99
CA GLY A 338 -29.11 10.82 13.94
C GLY A 338 -27.84 10.14 14.40
N ASN A 339 -27.83 8.81 14.51
CA ASN A 339 -26.64 7.99 14.76
C ASN A 339 -25.69 7.98 13.53
N VAL A 340 -25.55 9.10 12.83
CA VAL A 340 -24.76 9.26 11.61
C VAL A 340 -23.56 10.14 11.92
N ILE A 341 -22.36 9.61 11.69
CA ILE A 341 -21.09 10.32 11.91
C ILE A 341 -20.40 10.54 10.57
N ILE A 342 -19.88 11.74 10.34
CA ILE A 342 -19.13 12.06 9.12
C ILE A 342 -17.63 11.94 9.38
N LEU A 343 -16.94 11.12 8.60
CA LEU A 343 -15.49 11.07 8.54
C LEU A 343 -15.03 11.68 7.22
N ALA A 344 -14.17 12.68 7.24
CA ALA A 344 -13.61 13.28 6.02
C ALA A 344 -12.09 13.11 5.99
N ALA A 345 -11.51 12.88 4.81
CA ALA A 345 -10.07 12.77 4.62
C ALA A 345 -9.54 13.83 3.65
N THR A 346 -8.41 14.45 3.99
CA THR A 346 -7.72 15.42 3.11
C THR A 346 -6.21 15.34 3.24
N ASN A 347 -5.49 15.60 2.15
CA ASN A 347 -4.04 15.79 2.18
C ASN A 347 -3.67 17.26 2.43
N LEU A 348 -4.57 18.19 2.11
CA LEU A 348 -4.34 19.63 2.13
C LEU A 348 -5.32 20.36 3.07
N PRO A 349 -5.18 20.21 4.41
CA PRO A 349 -6.11 20.82 5.37
C PRO A 349 -6.15 22.36 5.31
N ASN A 350 -5.14 22.98 4.71
CA ASN A 350 -5.06 24.43 4.56
C ASN A 350 -5.88 24.97 3.37
N VAL A 351 -6.20 24.12 2.38
CA VAL A 351 -6.98 24.48 1.18
C VAL A 351 -8.47 24.37 1.44
N LEU A 352 -8.88 23.61 2.46
CA LEU A 352 -10.27 23.42 2.87
C LEU A 352 -10.93 24.73 3.37
N ASP A 353 -12.21 24.92 3.07
CA ASP A 353 -13.02 26.03 3.61
C ASP A 353 -13.03 25.99 5.16
N ASN A 354 -12.61 27.10 5.78
CA ASN A 354 -12.56 27.24 7.23
C ASN A 354 -13.94 27.09 7.90
N ALA A 355 -15.04 27.28 7.16
CA ALA A 355 -16.40 27.10 7.65
C ALA A 355 -16.68 25.64 8.03
N LEU A 356 -16.08 24.66 7.36
CA LEU A 356 -16.21 23.23 7.68
C LEU A 356 -15.51 22.87 9.00
N ARG A 357 -14.45 23.59 9.35
CA ARG A 357 -13.61 23.37 10.54
C ARG A 357 -14.13 24.05 11.80
N ARG A 358 -15.34 24.63 11.75
CA ARG A 358 -15.97 25.27 12.91
C ARG A 358 -16.67 24.21 13.78
N PRO A 359 -16.73 24.42 15.11
CA PRO A 359 -17.53 23.58 16.00
C PRO A 359 -18.98 23.47 15.52
N GLY A 360 -19.57 22.27 15.62
CA GLY A 360 -20.87 21.88 15.07
C GLY A 360 -20.78 21.19 13.70
N ARG A 361 -19.58 21.04 13.12
CA ARG A 361 -19.33 20.40 11.82
C ARG A 361 -18.20 19.38 11.95
N PHE A 362 -16.97 19.72 11.56
CA PHE A 362 -15.79 18.93 11.91
C PHE A 362 -15.24 19.39 13.26
N ASP A 363 -15.77 18.78 14.33
CA ASP A 363 -15.42 19.10 15.72
C ASP A 363 -14.02 18.61 16.10
N ARG A 364 -13.52 17.60 15.39
CA ARG A 364 -12.24 16.96 15.67
C ARG A 364 -11.38 16.88 14.42
N GLU A 365 -10.14 17.32 14.55
CA GLU A 365 -9.08 17.13 13.55
C GLU A 365 -8.08 16.10 14.07
N ILE A 366 -7.82 15.07 13.27
CA ILE A 366 -6.87 14.01 13.61
C ILE A 366 -5.78 13.98 12.54
N LEU A 367 -4.56 14.28 12.97
CA LEU A 367 -3.36 14.16 12.15
C LEU A 367 -2.98 12.67 12.03
N ILE A 368 -2.96 12.18 10.80
CA ILE A 368 -2.42 10.88 10.41
C ILE A 368 -1.05 11.14 9.79
N GLY A 369 -0.01 10.97 10.61
CA GLY A 369 1.38 11.17 10.23
C GLY A 369 2.00 9.97 9.50
N VAL A 370 3.26 10.11 9.14
CA VAL A 370 4.11 9.00 8.68
C VAL A 370 4.35 8.05 9.86
N PRO A 371 4.27 6.72 9.66
CA PRO A 371 4.47 5.76 10.74
C PRO A 371 5.91 5.79 11.28
N ASP A 372 6.03 5.61 12.60
CA ASP A 372 7.31 5.42 13.28
C ASP A 372 7.89 4.01 13.02
N ARG A 373 9.07 3.71 13.57
CA ARG A 373 9.73 2.41 13.37
C ARG A 373 8.82 1.24 13.77
N SER A 374 8.21 1.30 14.95
CA SER A 374 7.26 0.29 15.44
C SER A 374 6.07 0.14 14.50
N GLY A 375 5.57 1.25 13.98
CA GLY A 375 4.46 1.27 13.06
C GLY A 375 4.80 0.69 11.70
N ARG A 376 5.98 0.99 11.16
CA ARG A 376 6.47 0.40 9.91
C ARG A 376 6.66 -1.11 10.06
N ARG A 377 7.21 -1.57 11.17
CA ARG A 377 7.28 -3.01 11.51
C ARG A 377 5.88 -3.64 11.51
N GLY A 378 4.91 -3.02 12.16
CA GLY A 378 3.52 -3.53 12.19
C GLY A 378 2.86 -3.57 10.80
N ILE A 379 3.13 -2.57 9.94
CA ILE A 379 2.64 -2.56 8.56
C ILE A 379 3.32 -3.66 7.72
N LEU A 380 4.63 -3.84 7.88
CA LEU A 380 5.39 -4.93 7.25
C LEU A 380 4.80 -6.28 7.66
N GLU A 381 4.58 -6.51 8.96
CA GLU A 381 4.00 -7.75 9.48
C GLU A 381 2.63 -8.07 8.90
N ILE A 382 1.78 -7.06 8.69
CA ILE A 382 0.47 -7.24 8.05
C ILE A 382 0.63 -7.68 6.59
N HIS A 383 1.54 -7.04 5.84
CA HIS A 383 1.73 -7.35 4.42
C HIS A 383 2.54 -8.61 4.16
N THR A 384 3.39 -9.04 5.11
CA THR A 384 4.12 -10.31 5.03
C THR A 384 3.33 -11.50 5.58
N ARG A 385 2.21 -11.29 6.28
CA ARG A 385 1.39 -12.35 6.88
C ARG A 385 0.96 -13.44 5.88
N ASP A 386 0.56 -13.02 4.68
CA ASP A 386 0.09 -13.92 3.63
C ASP A 386 1.17 -14.19 2.56
N MET A 387 2.40 -13.71 2.77
CA MET A 387 3.51 -13.86 1.85
C MET A 387 4.44 -15.00 2.31
N PRO A 388 4.77 -15.97 1.43
CA PRO A 388 5.77 -16.98 1.76
C PRO A 388 7.14 -16.29 1.84
N THR A 389 7.66 -16.15 3.06
CA THR A 389 8.93 -15.47 3.34
C THR A 389 9.90 -16.43 4.03
N LYS A 390 11.19 -16.34 3.71
CA LYS A 390 12.26 -17.09 4.37
C LYS A 390 13.25 -16.13 5.01
N ASP A 391 13.52 -16.32 6.31
CA ASP A 391 14.58 -15.63 7.08
C ASP A 391 14.59 -14.10 6.95
N ILE A 392 13.42 -13.46 7.07
CA ILE A 392 13.30 -11.99 6.99
C ILE A 392 13.23 -11.38 8.38
N ASP A 393 14.19 -10.49 8.69
CA ASP A 393 14.14 -9.64 9.87
C ASP A 393 13.33 -8.36 9.58
N LEU A 394 12.09 -8.33 10.09
CA LEU A 394 11.20 -7.17 9.93
C LEU A 394 11.69 -5.95 10.72
N ASP A 395 12.45 -6.13 11.80
CA ASP A 395 13.00 -5.02 12.58
C ASP A 395 14.10 -4.29 11.79
N GLU A 396 14.95 -5.04 11.07
CA GLU A 396 15.97 -4.49 10.17
C GLU A 396 15.32 -3.74 8.99
N LEU A 397 14.27 -4.30 8.38
CA LEU A 397 13.54 -3.63 7.30
C LEU A 397 12.83 -2.35 7.78
N ALA A 398 12.28 -2.35 8.98
CA ALA A 398 11.66 -1.17 9.58
C ALA A 398 12.67 -0.04 9.85
N GLU A 399 13.92 -0.39 10.17
CA GLU A 399 15.03 0.56 10.24
C GLU A 399 15.37 1.14 8.86
N LYS A 400 15.52 0.31 7.83
CA LYS A 400 15.90 0.80 6.48
C LYS A 400 14.81 1.63 5.76
N THR A 401 13.54 1.51 6.17
CA THR A 401 12.37 2.16 5.51
C THR A 401 12.01 3.55 6.08
N HIS A 402 12.99 4.39 6.39
CA HIS A 402 12.74 5.72 6.94
C HIS A 402 11.86 6.59 6.03
N GLY A 403 10.81 7.20 6.59
CA GLY A 403 9.91 8.08 5.83
C GLY A 403 8.89 7.37 4.92
N PHE A 404 8.91 6.03 4.86
CA PHE A 404 7.95 5.27 4.06
C PHE A 404 6.56 5.34 4.70
N VAL A 405 5.55 5.59 3.87
CA VAL A 405 4.13 5.50 4.30
C VAL A 405 3.59 4.09 4.09
N GLY A 406 2.40 3.79 4.61
CA GLY A 406 1.80 2.45 4.48
C GLY A 406 1.66 1.97 3.03
N ALA A 407 1.35 2.89 2.10
CA ALA A 407 1.33 2.59 0.67
C ALA A 407 2.71 2.24 0.11
N ASP A 408 3.78 2.89 0.57
CA ASP A 408 5.15 2.60 0.13
C ASP A 408 5.60 1.23 0.65
N ILE A 409 5.27 0.89 1.89
CA ILE A 409 5.60 -0.42 2.47
C ILE A 409 4.84 -1.54 1.76
N LYS A 410 3.56 -1.31 1.46
CA LYS A 410 2.78 -2.24 0.64
C LYS A 410 3.43 -2.45 -0.72
N ALA A 411 3.83 -1.36 -1.38
CA ALA A 411 4.51 -1.43 -2.67
C ALA A 411 5.86 -2.16 -2.55
N LEU A 412 6.62 -1.93 -1.47
CA LEU A 412 7.88 -2.60 -1.20
C LEU A 412 7.71 -4.12 -1.12
N CYS A 413 6.71 -4.60 -0.37
CA CYS A 413 6.37 -6.02 -0.31
C CYS A 413 5.96 -6.57 -1.70
N GLN A 414 5.20 -5.80 -2.48
CA GLN A 414 4.82 -6.21 -3.84
C GLN A 414 6.01 -6.32 -4.78
N GLU A 415 6.93 -5.36 -4.77
CA GLU A 415 8.15 -5.41 -5.58
C GLU A 415 9.07 -6.56 -5.14
N ALA A 416 9.25 -6.79 -3.84
CA ALA A 416 9.99 -7.96 -3.36
C ALA A 416 9.39 -9.27 -3.88
N GLY A 417 8.05 -9.38 -3.90
CA GLY A 417 7.35 -10.49 -4.54
C GLY A 417 7.61 -10.60 -6.05
N PHE A 418 7.68 -9.48 -6.78
CA PHE A 418 8.05 -9.47 -8.20
C PHE A 418 9.51 -9.83 -8.45
N LYS A 419 10.44 -9.43 -7.57
CA LYS A 419 11.86 -9.83 -7.63
C LYS A 419 12.00 -11.34 -7.45
N ALA A 420 11.32 -11.90 -6.44
CA ALA A 420 11.24 -13.34 -6.24
C ALA A 420 10.63 -14.06 -7.47
N LEU A 421 9.58 -13.50 -8.08
CA LEU A 421 8.99 -14.05 -9.31
C LEU A 421 9.98 -14.01 -10.49
N ARG A 422 10.72 -12.90 -10.67
CA ARG A 422 11.73 -12.76 -11.74
C ARG A 422 12.88 -13.76 -11.59
N ARG A 423 13.29 -14.09 -10.37
CA ARG A 423 14.28 -15.15 -10.09
C ARG A 423 13.81 -16.51 -10.61
N ILE A 424 12.50 -16.76 -10.56
CA ILE A 424 11.89 -18.06 -10.86
C ILE A 424 11.41 -18.15 -12.32
N LEU A 425 11.15 -17.02 -12.97
CA LEU A 425 10.64 -16.90 -14.35
C LEU A 425 11.44 -17.73 -15.40
N PRO A 426 12.78 -17.75 -15.40
CA PRO A 426 13.55 -18.53 -16.38
C PRO A 426 13.30 -20.05 -16.31
N GLY A 427 12.89 -20.56 -15.14
CA GLY A 427 12.50 -21.97 -14.96
C GLY A 427 11.05 -22.27 -15.39
N LEU A 428 10.20 -21.24 -15.46
CA LEU A 428 8.79 -21.35 -15.83
C LEU A 428 8.57 -21.38 -17.35
N GLU A 429 9.41 -20.67 -18.12
CA GLU A 429 9.31 -20.59 -19.58
C GLU A 429 9.50 -21.94 -20.30
N GLN A 430 10.00 -22.96 -19.59
CA GLN A 430 10.19 -24.32 -20.11
C GLN A 430 9.01 -25.27 -19.84
N THR A 431 7.93 -24.79 -19.22
CA THR A 431 6.82 -25.64 -18.76
C THR A 431 5.48 -25.18 -19.34
N GLU A 432 4.87 -25.97 -20.24
CA GLU A 432 3.51 -25.72 -20.79
C GLU A 432 2.38 -26.32 -19.92
N GLU A 433 2.72 -27.10 -18.89
CA GLU A 433 1.77 -27.77 -17.99
C GLU A 433 1.58 -27.04 -16.64
N LYS A 434 0.50 -27.39 -15.93
CA LYS A 434 0.20 -26.88 -14.57
C LYS A 434 1.42 -27.04 -13.66
N LEU A 435 1.75 -25.98 -12.91
CA LEU A 435 2.82 -26.01 -11.91
C LEU A 435 2.54 -27.09 -10.87
N SER A 436 3.57 -27.88 -10.53
CA SER A 436 3.48 -28.88 -9.46
C SER A 436 3.27 -28.20 -8.10
N GLU A 437 2.57 -28.87 -7.19
CA GLU A 437 2.37 -28.37 -5.82
C GLU A 437 3.71 -28.16 -5.09
N ASP A 438 4.68 -29.07 -5.29
CA ASP A 438 6.04 -28.94 -4.75
C ASP A 438 6.76 -27.67 -5.21
N PHE A 439 6.53 -27.25 -6.47
CA PHE A 439 7.14 -26.03 -6.99
C PHE A 439 6.50 -24.78 -6.38
N LEU A 440 5.19 -24.78 -6.19
CA LEU A 440 4.47 -23.68 -5.55
C LEU A 440 4.84 -23.51 -4.07
N GLU A 441 5.08 -24.60 -3.36
CA GLU A 441 5.55 -24.59 -1.97
C GLU A 441 7.02 -24.12 -1.83
N ALA A 442 7.83 -24.29 -2.87
CA ALA A 442 9.22 -23.83 -2.89
C ALA A 442 9.36 -22.31 -3.10
N ILE A 443 8.34 -21.65 -3.65
CA ILE A 443 8.34 -20.20 -3.90
C ILE A 443 8.35 -19.47 -2.56
N ALA A 444 9.44 -18.75 -2.30
CA ALA A 444 9.54 -17.87 -1.15
C ALA A 444 10.29 -16.58 -1.54
N VAL A 445 9.92 -15.50 -0.87
CA VAL A 445 10.61 -14.22 -0.90
C VAL A 445 11.75 -14.27 0.11
N GLU A 446 12.94 -13.90 -0.34
CA GLU A 446 14.19 -13.90 0.43
C GLU A 446 14.59 -12.48 0.82
N LYS A 447 15.60 -12.33 1.69
CA LYS A 447 16.08 -11.03 2.15
C LYS A 447 16.63 -10.19 0.99
N GLU A 448 17.35 -10.81 0.06
CA GLU A 448 17.95 -10.15 -1.10
C GLU A 448 16.88 -9.47 -1.99
N ASP A 449 15.70 -10.07 -2.10
CA ASP A 449 14.58 -9.53 -2.88
C ASP A 449 14.09 -8.18 -2.31
N PHE A 450 14.07 -8.06 -0.98
CA PHE A 450 13.75 -6.80 -0.28
C PHE A 450 14.86 -5.76 -0.41
N GLU A 451 16.13 -6.16 -0.35
CA GLU A 451 17.25 -5.23 -0.51
C GLU A 451 17.32 -4.66 -1.93
N GLU A 452 17.09 -5.49 -2.94
CA GLU A 452 16.99 -5.02 -4.34
C GLU A 452 15.81 -4.07 -4.52
N ALA A 453 14.63 -4.42 -3.97
CA ALA A 453 13.46 -3.55 -4.02
C ALA A 453 13.69 -2.19 -3.32
N LEU A 454 14.35 -2.18 -2.15
CA LEU A 454 14.71 -0.95 -1.43
C LEU A 454 15.66 -0.05 -2.23
N SER A 455 16.53 -0.62 -3.06
CA SER A 455 17.46 0.15 -3.89
C SER A 455 16.75 0.94 -5.01
N GLU A 456 15.59 0.46 -5.47
CA GLU A 456 14.79 1.07 -6.52
C GLU A 456 13.66 1.96 -5.98
N MET A 457 13.20 1.70 -4.75
CA MET A 457 12.11 2.43 -4.12
C MET A 457 12.53 3.74 -3.43
N ARG A 458 11.63 4.72 -3.46
CA ARG A 458 11.77 5.98 -2.71
C ARG A 458 10.46 6.33 -1.99
N PRO A 459 10.52 6.96 -0.80
CA PRO A 459 9.33 7.30 -0.02
C PRO A 459 8.46 8.33 -0.73
N SER A 460 7.15 8.08 -0.78
CA SER A 460 6.19 8.97 -1.43
C SER A 460 6.00 10.28 -0.69
N ALA A 461 6.26 10.32 0.62
CA ALA A 461 6.14 11.52 1.45
C ALA A 461 7.09 12.66 1.04
N GLY A 462 8.18 12.37 0.31
CA GLY A 462 9.17 13.35 -0.14
C GLY A 462 9.06 13.78 -1.61
N ARG A 463 8.07 13.28 -2.37
CA ARG A 463 8.02 13.44 -3.84
C ARG A 463 7.86 14.88 -4.33
N SER A 464 7.44 15.84 -3.50
CA SER A 464 7.27 17.24 -3.91
C SER A 464 8.58 18.03 -4.02
N PHE A 465 9.69 17.53 -3.45
CA PHE A 465 10.99 18.22 -3.42
C PHE A 465 12.13 17.27 -3.83
N GLU A 466 11.94 16.61 -4.98
CA GLU A 466 12.85 15.57 -5.47
C GLU A 466 14.25 16.13 -5.76
N VAL A 467 15.24 15.52 -5.11
CA VAL A 467 16.67 15.79 -5.36
C VAL A 467 17.26 14.62 -6.13
N ASP A 468 17.80 14.90 -7.32
CA ASP A 468 18.62 13.92 -8.02
C ASP A 468 20.01 13.83 -7.36
N LEU A 469 20.21 12.81 -6.53
CA LEU A 469 21.49 12.49 -5.90
C LEU A 469 22.38 11.61 -6.79
N ARG A 470 21.97 11.29 -8.03
CA ARG A 470 22.81 10.54 -8.98
C ARG A 470 24.05 11.37 -9.32
N GLY A 471 25.23 10.77 -9.17
CA GLY A 471 26.51 11.46 -9.36
C GLY A 471 27.00 12.30 -8.18
N CYS A 472 26.41 12.17 -6.99
CA CYS A 472 26.92 12.73 -5.73
C CYS A 472 27.60 11.63 -4.89
N GLY A 473 28.49 12.00 -3.97
CA GLY A 473 29.23 11.07 -3.09
C GLY A 473 30.64 11.58 -2.78
N TRP A 474 31.30 11.04 -1.75
CA TRP A 474 32.68 11.45 -1.43
C TRP A 474 33.68 11.17 -2.55
N ASP A 475 33.38 10.20 -3.42
CA ASP A 475 34.13 9.88 -4.64
C ASP A 475 34.08 10.98 -5.70
N ARG A 476 33.08 11.88 -5.62
CA ARG A 476 32.84 12.96 -6.59
C ARG A 476 33.29 14.33 -6.10
N VAL A 477 33.73 14.43 -4.86
CA VAL A 477 34.30 15.65 -4.28
C VAL A 477 35.81 15.47 -4.23
N ALA A 478 36.53 16.12 -5.14
CA ALA A 478 37.99 16.10 -5.14
C ALA A 478 38.55 17.28 -4.33
N GLY A 479 39.54 17.00 -3.48
CA GLY A 479 40.18 17.98 -2.59
C GLY A 479 39.44 18.19 -1.27
N TYR A 480 39.74 19.29 -0.58
CA TYR A 480 39.10 19.72 0.67
C TYR A 480 39.14 18.66 1.79
N THR A 481 40.29 17.99 1.96
CA THR A 481 40.43 16.87 2.90
C THR A 481 40.13 17.28 4.34
N GLU A 482 40.60 18.45 4.77
CA GLU A 482 40.34 18.98 6.12
C GLU A 482 38.84 19.26 6.33
N GLU A 483 38.18 19.87 5.36
CA GLU A 483 36.74 20.16 5.43
C GLU A 483 35.89 18.89 5.40
N LEU A 484 36.31 17.88 4.63
CA LEU A 484 35.65 16.57 4.57
C LEU A 484 35.80 15.80 5.89
N GLU A 485 36.97 15.82 6.51
CA GLU A 485 37.19 15.25 7.85
C GLU A 485 36.33 15.94 8.89
N PHE A 486 36.27 17.28 8.88
CA PHE A 486 35.38 18.05 9.75
C PHE A 486 33.91 17.65 9.59
N LEU A 487 33.42 17.50 8.34
CA LEU A 487 32.04 17.07 8.09
C LEU A 487 31.78 15.63 8.57
N LYS A 488 32.75 14.73 8.42
CA LYS A 488 32.63 13.34 8.88
C LYS A 488 32.55 13.26 10.41
N GLU A 489 33.42 13.98 11.11
CA GLU A 489 33.52 13.91 12.58
C GLU A 489 32.45 14.74 13.29
N MET A 490 32.20 15.97 12.84
CA MET A 490 31.36 16.92 13.58
C MET A 490 29.89 16.90 13.14
N ILE A 491 29.59 16.38 11.94
CA ILE A 491 28.23 16.36 11.40
C ILE A 491 27.73 14.92 11.20
N LEU A 492 28.41 14.10 10.39
CA LEU A 492 27.92 12.75 10.08
C LEU A 492 27.95 11.80 11.27
N TRP A 493 29.03 11.78 12.05
CA TRP A 493 29.14 10.87 13.19
C TRP A 493 28.05 11.15 14.24
N PRO A 494 27.75 12.41 14.63
CA PRO A 494 26.64 12.72 15.51
C PRO A 494 25.28 12.35 14.96
N LEU A 495 25.04 12.58 13.65
CA LEU A 495 23.76 12.27 13.03
C LEU A 495 23.50 10.76 12.99
N ARG A 496 24.54 9.93 12.78
CA ARG A 496 24.38 8.47 12.82
C ARG A 496 24.18 7.91 14.22
N ASN A 497 24.61 8.62 15.26
CA ASN A 497 24.65 8.13 16.65
C ASN A 497 23.82 8.99 17.62
N VAL A 498 22.62 9.41 17.19
CA VAL A 498 21.76 10.33 17.96
C VAL A 498 21.36 9.76 19.32
N SER A 499 21.04 8.46 19.40
CA SER A 499 20.67 7.80 20.65
C SER A 499 21.80 7.79 21.68
N ALA A 500 23.03 7.49 21.23
CA ALA A 500 24.21 7.50 22.10
C ALA A 500 24.53 8.92 22.60
N LEU A 501 24.25 9.95 21.79
CA LEU A 501 24.43 11.36 22.18
C LEU A 501 23.38 11.84 23.18
N SER A 502 22.12 11.43 23.01
CA SER A 502 21.05 11.78 23.95
C SER A 502 21.32 11.20 25.35
N ASP A 503 21.89 10.00 25.43
CA ASP A 503 22.29 9.37 26.70
C ASP A 503 23.42 10.15 27.41
N LEU A 504 24.27 10.82 26.63
CA LEU A 504 25.34 11.69 27.12
C LEU A 504 24.87 13.13 27.40
N GLY A 505 23.61 13.47 27.12
CA GLY A 505 23.05 14.81 27.26
C GLY A 505 23.60 15.82 26.24
N VAL A 506 24.12 15.34 25.11
CA VAL A 506 24.69 16.18 24.04
C VAL A 506 23.69 16.26 22.88
N SER A 507 23.38 17.48 22.43
CA SER A 507 22.52 17.71 21.26
C SER A 507 23.26 17.45 19.96
N HIS A 508 22.59 16.86 18.98
CA HIS A 508 23.12 16.74 17.61
C HIS A 508 23.20 18.11 16.91
N PRO A 509 24.03 18.28 15.87
CA PRO A 509 24.06 19.51 15.08
C PRO A 509 22.72 19.74 14.36
N GLU A 510 22.16 20.94 14.49
CA GLU A 510 20.87 21.33 13.88
C GLU A 510 21.04 22.17 12.61
N GLY A 511 22.16 22.87 12.46
CA GLY A 511 22.40 23.71 11.29
C GLY A 511 23.86 23.86 10.89
N LEU A 512 24.10 23.72 9.59
CA LEU A 512 25.38 23.85 8.90
C LEU A 512 25.25 24.91 7.80
N LEU A 513 26.17 25.87 7.76
CA LEU A 513 26.25 26.86 6.69
C LEU A 513 27.51 26.65 5.86
N ILE A 514 27.36 26.35 4.57
CA ILE A 514 28.47 26.18 3.62
C ILE A 514 28.61 27.46 2.80
N THR A 515 29.77 28.09 2.85
CA THR A 515 30.03 29.39 2.18
C THR A 515 31.27 29.39 1.29
N GLY A 516 31.40 30.40 0.42
CA GLY A 516 32.63 30.72 -0.32
C GLY A 516 32.37 31.22 -1.76
N PRO A 517 33.39 31.29 -2.63
CA PRO A 517 33.22 31.73 -4.02
C PRO A 517 32.27 30.83 -4.83
N SER A 518 31.60 31.39 -5.85
CA SER A 518 30.83 30.60 -6.81
C SER A 518 31.73 29.60 -7.54
N GLY A 519 31.22 28.40 -7.87
CA GLY A 519 31.97 27.42 -8.65
C GLY A 519 32.92 26.49 -7.89
N VAL A 520 32.99 26.58 -6.55
CA VAL A 520 33.82 25.65 -5.73
C VAL A 520 33.10 24.34 -5.34
N GLY A 521 31.88 24.10 -5.85
CA GLY A 521 31.15 22.85 -5.60
C GLY A 521 30.36 22.78 -4.28
N LYS A 522 29.91 23.91 -3.70
CA LYS A 522 29.15 23.94 -2.44
C LYS A 522 27.90 23.08 -2.46
N THR A 523 27.08 23.21 -3.50
CA THR A 523 25.85 22.44 -3.68
C THR A 523 26.17 20.95 -3.82
N LEU A 524 27.26 20.61 -4.53
CA LEU A 524 27.73 19.23 -4.65
C LEU A 524 28.17 18.65 -3.30
N LEU A 525 28.86 19.45 -2.47
CA LEU A 525 29.28 19.05 -1.13
C LEU A 525 28.06 18.82 -0.22
N ALA A 526 27.07 19.73 -0.24
CA ALA A 526 25.83 19.59 0.52
C ALA A 526 25.04 18.33 0.11
N ARG A 527 24.92 18.07 -1.20
CA ARG A 527 24.25 16.86 -1.72
C ARG A 527 25.02 15.58 -1.40
N SER A 528 26.36 15.62 -1.42
CA SER A 528 27.21 14.47 -1.09
C SER A 528 27.11 14.15 0.40
N LEU A 529 27.13 15.16 1.28
CA LEU A 529 26.86 15.01 2.71
C LEU A 529 25.48 14.35 2.95
N ALA A 530 24.47 14.82 2.24
CA ALA A 530 23.11 14.29 2.36
C ALA A 530 23.03 12.82 1.93
N LYS A 531 23.64 12.46 0.79
CA LYS A 531 23.73 11.06 0.33
C LYS A 531 24.43 10.16 1.34
N GLU A 532 25.56 10.61 1.87
CA GLU A 532 26.39 9.85 2.81
C GLU A 532 25.77 9.74 4.20
N SER A 533 24.91 10.69 4.58
CA SER A 533 24.12 10.57 5.81
C SER A 533 23.13 9.40 5.78
N GLY A 534 22.66 8.98 4.60
CA GLY A 534 21.60 7.99 4.45
C GLY A 534 20.22 8.48 4.89
N PHE A 535 20.07 9.78 5.15
CA PHE A 535 18.83 10.39 5.61
C PHE A 535 17.95 10.83 4.44
N ASN A 536 16.67 11.08 4.73
CA ASN A 536 15.77 11.70 3.77
C ASN A 536 16.31 13.09 3.38
N VAL A 537 16.23 13.46 2.11
CA VAL A 537 16.77 14.73 1.61
C VAL A 537 15.65 15.57 1.04
N ILE A 538 15.61 16.85 1.44
CA ILE A 538 14.72 17.86 0.88
C ILE A 538 15.61 19.02 0.44
N GLU A 539 15.62 19.36 -0.84
CA GLU A 539 16.29 20.57 -1.34
C GLU A 539 15.26 21.61 -1.74
N ILE A 540 15.50 22.86 -1.31
CA ILE A 540 14.75 24.02 -1.78
C ILE A 540 15.75 25.00 -2.36
N ARG A 541 15.44 25.54 -3.55
CA ARG A 541 16.24 26.61 -4.13
C ARG A 541 15.74 27.97 -3.64
N GLY A 542 16.65 28.90 -3.35
CA GLY A 542 16.34 30.24 -2.88
C GLY A 542 15.27 30.98 -3.71
N PRO A 543 15.29 30.91 -5.06
CA PRO A 543 14.23 31.48 -5.90
C PRO A 543 12.84 30.82 -5.74
N GLU A 544 12.76 29.53 -5.38
CA GLU A 544 11.49 28.83 -5.14
C GLU A 544 10.81 29.30 -3.84
N LEU A 545 11.61 29.78 -2.88
CA LEU A 545 11.11 30.44 -1.68
C LEU A 545 10.48 31.81 -1.98
N LEU A 546 10.78 32.40 -3.15
CA LEU A 546 10.35 33.73 -3.57
C LEU A 546 9.28 33.62 -4.67
N SER A 547 8.13 32.98 -4.39
CA SER A 547 7.00 33.05 -5.30
C SER A 547 6.40 34.46 -5.30
N LYS A 548 5.87 34.90 -6.45
CA LYS A 548 5.42 36.30 -6.69
C LYS A 548 4.22 36.75 -5.84
N TYR A 549 3.60 35.86 -5.06
CA TYR A 549 2.36 36.13 -4.33
C TYR A 549 2.59 36.26 -2.82
N MET A 550 2.16 37.41 -2.25
CA MET A 550 2.23 37.69 -0.82
C MET A 550 1.57 36.58 0.03
N GLY A 551 2.37 35.92 0.87
CA GLY A 551 1.90 34.95 1.87
C GLY A 551 2.02 33.47 1.47
N GLU A 552 2.32 33.16 0.21
CA GLU A 552 2.62 31.78 -0.23
C GLU A 552 4.01 31.33 0.23
N SER A 553 5.02 32.21 0.17
CA SER A 553 6.38 31.91 0.63
C SER A 553 6.47 31.46 2.09
N GLU A 554 5.76 32.13 3.00
CA GLU A 554 5.74 31.75 4.43
C GLU A 554 5.05 30.38 4.62
N ARG A 555 3.97 30.13 3.89
CA ARG A 555 3.23 28.85 3.95
C ARG A 555 4.09 27.71 3.44
N ASN A 556 4.77 27.91 2.32
CA ASN A 556 5.69 26.93 1.73
C ASN A 556 6.81 26.57 2.71
N ILE A 557 7.41 27.55 3.39
CA ILE A 557 8.44 27.30 4.40
C ILE A 557 7.88 26.45 5.55
N ARG A 558 6.70 26.81 6.10
CA ARG A 558 6.08 26.00 7.17
C ARG A 558 5.78 24.58 6.72
N GLU A 559 5.32 24.43 5.49
CA GLU A 559 4.98 23.13 4.93
C GLU A 559 6.23 22.26 4.74
N VAL A 560 7.31 22.82 4.21
CA VAL A 560 8.58 22.10 4.05
C VAL A 560 9.17 21.69 5.39
N PHE A 561 9.24 22.59 6.37
CA PHE A 561 9.73 22.22 7.71
C PHE A 561 8.78 21.22 8.41
N ARG A 562 7.47 21.29 8.17
CA ARG A 562 6.51 20.28 8.66
C ARG A 562 6.77 18.91 8.01
N GLN A 563 7.01 18.85 6.71
CA GLN A 563 7.35 17.60 6.02
C GLN A 563 8.69 17.04 6.50
N ALA A 564 9.72 17.87 6.63
CA ALA A 564 11.01 17.46 7.20
C ALA A 564 10.86 16.85 8.60
N ARG A 565 10.01 17.43 9.46
CA ARG A 565 9.70 16.87 10.80
C ARG A 565 8.93 15.54 10.76
N GLN A 566 8.14 15.32 9.73
CA GLN A 566 7.40 14.07 9.54
C GLN A 566 8.29 12.97 8.97
N MET A 567 9.26 13.33 8.13
CA MET A 567 10.20 12.42 7.47
C MET A 567 11.49 12.20 8.27
N ALA A 568 11.66 12.84 9.42
CA ALA A 568 12.88 12.72 10.23
C ALA A 568 13.25 11.24 10.47
N PRO A 569 14.53 10.83 10.30
CA PRO A 569 15.73 11.64 10.06
C PRO A 569 15.77 12.33 8.68
N THR A 570 16.11 13.64 8.62
CA THR A 570 16.08 14.42 7.36
C THR A 570 17.19 15.48 7.28
N VAL A 571 17.78 15.64 6.09
CA VAL A 571 18.68 16.73 5.71
C VAL A 571 17.92 17.71 4.81
N LEU A 572 17.76 18.95 5.28
CA LEU A 572 17.10 20.03 4.57
C LEU A 572 18.15 20.97 3.96
N ILE A 573 18.30 20.96 2.63
CA ILE A 573 19.24 21.81 1.91
C ILE A 573 18.53 23.07 1.42
N LEU A 574 19.00 24.23 1.85
CA LEU A 574 18.56 25.55 1.37
C LEU A 574 19.63 26.11 0.44
N ASP A 575 19.49 25.86 -0.86
CA ASP A 575 20.49 26.28 -1.85
C ASP A 575 20.28 27.74 -2.28
N GLY A 576 21.34 28.55 -2.26
CA GLY A 576 21.29 29.96 -2.61
C GLY A 576 20.46 30.81 -1.65
N ILE A 577 20.58 30.58 -0.34
CA ILE A 577 19.85 31.34 0.70
C ILE A 577 20.18 32.85 0.68
N ASP A 578 21.33 33.23 0.13
CA ASP A 578 21.74 34.61 -0.09
C ASP A 578 20.92 35.32 -1.17
N SER A 579 20.30 34.61 -2.11
CA SER A 579 19.39 35.20 -3.09
C SER A 579 18.19 35.90 -2.44
N ILE A 580 17.77 35.44 -1.26
CA ILE A 580 16.71 36.05 -0.43
C ILE A 580 17.14 37.43 0.07
N ALA A 581 18.43 37.66 0.28
CA ALA A 581 18.99 38.90 0.81
C ALA A 581 19.49 39.87 -0.27
N VAL A 582 19.92 39.36 -1.43
CA VAL A 582 20.53 40.14 -2.52
C VAL A 582 19.48 40.76 -3.46
N SER A 583 18.23 40.30 -3.43
CA SER A 583 17.20 40.82 -4.32
C SER A 583 16.87 42.28 -4.00
N GLY A 584 17.29 43.21 -4.87
CA GLY A 584 16.99 44.65 -4.84
C GLY A 584 15.51 44.97 -5.08
N TRP A 585 14.63 44.42 -4.24
CA TRP A 585 13.19 44.65 -4.26
C TRP A 585 12.83 45.70 -3.20
N SER A 586 11.91 46.58 -3.54
CA SER A 586 11.49 47.74 -2.75
C SER A 586 10.77 47.42 -1.42
N ASP A 587 10.56 46.14 -1.08
CA ASP A 587 9.80 45.72 0.11
C ASP A 587 10.64 44.86 1.08
N SER A 588 11.49 45.52 1.87
CA SER A 588 12.23 44.90 2.99
C SER A 588 11.31 44.11 3.95
N LYS A 589 10.05 44.52 4.08
CA LYS A 589 9.05 43.88 4.95
C LYS A 589 8.72 42.43 4.55
N VAL A 590 8.79 42.06 3.28
CA VAL A 590 8.51 40.67 2.84
C VAL A 590 9.68 39.77 3.16
N ILE A 591 10.90 40.25 2.93
CA ILE A 591 12.14 39.55 3.25
C ILE A 591 12.24 39.31 4.77
N ASP A 592 11.98 40.35 5.57
CA ASP A 592 12.00 40.23 7.03
C ASP A 592 11.01 39.17 7.54
N ARG A 593 9.82 39.06 6.93
CA ARG A 593 8.84 38.03 7.31
C ARG A 593 9.29 36.62 6.97
N ILE A 594 9.86 36.42 5.79
CA ILE A 594 10.41 35.13 5.35
C ILE A 594 11.55 34.69 6.28
N VAL A 595 12.46 35.62 6.59
CA VAL A 595 13.58 35.37 7.50
C VAL A 595 13.08 35.07 8.91
N ASN A 596 12.11 35.83 9.41
CA ASN A 596 11.51 35.58 10.72
C ASN A 596 10.79 34.22 10.78
N GLN A 597 10.11 33.81 9.69
CA GLN A 597 9.47 32.51 9.59
C GLN A 597 10.50 31.37 9.60
N LEU A 598 11.60 31.50 8.83
CA LEU A 598 12.71 30.53 8.85
C LEU A 598 13.32 30.40 10.24
N VAL A 599 13.59 31.53 10.89
CA VAL A 599 14.09 31.57 12.27
C VAL A 599 13.13 30.87 13.24
N MET A 600 11.82 31.12 13.11
CA MET A 600 10.81 30.47 13.93
C MET A 600 10.82 28.95 13.73
N GLU A 601 10.83 28.48 12.49
CA GLU A 601 10.83 27.05 12.20
C GLU A 601 12.12 26.36 12.68
N MET A 602 13.28 27.00 12.53
CA MET A 602 14.55 26.46 13.05
C MET A 602 14.52 26.34 14.58
N ASN A 603 13.98 27.32 15.30
CA ASN A 603 13.88 27.22 16.77
C ASN A 603 12.86 26.16 17.23
N THR A 604 11.97 25.69 16.36
CA THR A 604 11.00 24.62 16.68
C THR A 604 11.54 23.22 16.41
N ILE A 605 12.78 23.09 15.93
CA ILE A 605 13.43 21.79 15.79
C ILE A 605 13.72 21.26 17.20
N THR A 606 13.15 20.10 17.52
CA THR A 606 13.35 19.42 18.80
C THR A 606 14.46 18.39 18.68
N SER A 607 15.32 18.28 19.69
CA SER A 607 16.48 17.37 19.76
C SER A 607 16.14 15.88 19.61
N ASP A 608 14.89 15.47 19.80
CA ASP A 608 14.47 14.07 19.72
C ASP A 608 14.41 13.53 18.28
N LYS A 609 14.34 14.42 17.27
CA LYS A 609 14.25 14.06 15.85
C LYS A 609 15.40 14.70 15.08
N PRO A 610 16.35 13.92 14.55
CA PRO A 610 17.52 14.48 13.86
C PRO A 610 17.11 15.13 12.55
N ILE A 611 17.17 16.46 12.54
CA ILE A 611 16.95 17.31 11.37
C ILE A 611 18.19 18.20 11.23
N LEU A 612 18.90 18.07 10.10
CA LEU A 612 20.03 18.93 9.77
C LEU A 612 19.60 19.94 8.71
N VAL A 613 19.67 21.24 9.03
CA VAL A 613 19.45 22.32 8.06
C VAL A 613 20.79 22.76 7.47
N VAL A 614 21.00 22.52 6.17
CA VAL A 614 22.21 22.92 5.43
C VAL A 614 21.90 24.14 4.58
N GLY A 615 22.47 25.30 4.94
CA GLY A 615 22.40 26.51 4.12
C GLY A 615 23.59 26.60 3.16
N VAL A 616 23.35 26.88 1.88
CA VAL A 616 24.41 27.16 0.90
C VAL A 616 24.34 28.62 0.48
N ALA A 617 25.45 29.35 0.64
CA ALA A 617 25.54 30.76 0.28
C ALA A 617 26.88 31.10 -0.39
N ALA A 618 26.93 32.14 -1.22
CA ALA A 618 28.18 32.66 -1.74
C ALA A 618 28.97 33.44 -0.68
N ARG A 619 28.30 34.26 0.12
CA ARG A 619 28.93 35.07 1.18
C ARG A 619 28.19 34.94 2.49
N SER A 620 28.91 34.70 3.58
CA SER A 620 28.33 34.67 4.93
C SER A 620 27.79 36.03 5.36
N GLU A 621 28.37 37.12 4.87
CA GLU A 621 27.95 38.49 5.18
C GLU A 621 26.61 38.88 4.55
N ALA A 622 26.24 38.24 3.43
CA ALA A 622 24.97 38.48 2.77
C ALA A 622 23.77 37.91 3.58
N LEU A 623 24.02 37.03 4.54
CA LEU A 623 22.97 36.45 5.38
C LEU A 623 22.55 37.41 6.51
N PRO A 624 21.24 37.56 6.75
CA PRO A 624 20.71 38.29 7.89
C PRO A 624 21.37 37.84 9.20
N PRO A 625 21.77 38.77 10.09
CA PRO A 625 22.40 38.43 11.37
C PRO A 625 21.56 37.47 12.23
N ALA A 626 20.23 37.53 12.09
CA ALA A 626 19.32 36.61 12.76
C ALA A 626 19.62 35.14 12.43
N LEU A 627 19.96 34.79 11.19
CA LEU A 627 20.25 33.39 10.83
C LEU A 627 21.62 32.92 11.31
N ARG A 628 22.55 33.86 11.54
CA ARG A 628 23.91 33.60 12.06
C ARG A 628 24.00 33.52 13.58
N ALA A 629 22.90 33.72 14.29
CA ALA A 629 22.87 33.61 15.74
C ALA A 629 23.12 32.16 16.21
N THR A 630 23.70 32.02 17.39
CA THR A 630 23.98 30.73 18.04
C THR A 630 22.69 29.91 18.20
N GLY A 631 22.75 28.61 17.87
CA GLY A 631 21.59 27.69 17.90
C GLY A 631 20.81 27.57 16.58
N ARG A 632 21.35 28.12 15.47
CA ARG A 632 20.79 27.96 14.11
C ARG A 632 21.84 27.37 13.20
N PHE A 633 22.51 28.19 12.40
CA PHE A 633 23.75 27.78 11.72
C PHE A 633 24.92 27.84 12.70
N GLY A 634 24.94 26.88 13.63
CA GLY A 634 26.00 26.76 14.65
C GLY A 634 27.36 26.38 14.06
N TYR A 635 27.35 25.69 12.92
CA TYR A 635 28.56 25.29 12.20
C TYR A 635 28.66 26.07 10.89
N GLU A 636 29.78 26.77 10.66
CA GLU A 636 30.07 27.46 9.40
C GLU A 636 31.29 26.81 8.76
N LEU A 637 31.10 26.27 7.55
CA LEU A 637 32.17 25.72 6.71
C LEU A 637 32.47 26.71 5.58
N ARG A 638 33.71 27.19 5.50
CA ARG A 638 34.14 28.14 4.47
C ARG A 638 35.01 27.42 3.45
N LEU A 639 34.46 27.18 2.26
CA LEU A 639 35.23 26.62 1.15
C LEU A 639 36.08 27.72 0.51
N LYS A 640 37.40 27.52 0.58
CA LYS A 640 38.38 28.34 -0.12
C LYS A 640 38.43 27.93 -1.60
N PRO A 641 38.98 28.78 -2.48
CA PRO A 641 39.40 28.32 -3.81
C PRO A 641 40.34 27.11 -3.69
N PRO A 642 40.30 26.15 -4.63
CA PRO A 642 41.09 24.93 -4.56
C PRO A 642 42.59 25.23 -4.66
N ASP A 643 43.40 24.62 -3.79
CA ASP A 643 44.86 24.74 -3.81
C ASP A 643 45.48 23.92 -4.96
N ALA A 644 46.78 24.06 -5.22
CA ALA A 644 47.44 23.36 -6.34
C ALA A 644 47.23 21.82 -6.27
N SER A 645 47.26 21.25 -5.06
CA SER A 645 46.97 19.83 -4.82
C SER A 645 45.52 19.47 -5.14
N ASP A 646 44.55 20.31 -4.74
CA ASP A 646 43.13 20.09 -5.03
C ASP A 646 42.84 20.21 -6.53
N ARG A 647 43.49 21.15 -7.22
CA ARG A 647 43.37 21.32 -8.67
C ARG A 647 43.89 20.10 -9.43
N ALA A 648 45.02 19.52 -9.01
CA ALA A 648 45.53 18.27 -9.58
C ALA A 648 44.51 17.13 -9.42
N ALA A 649 43.91 17.00 -8.23
CA ALA A 649 42.88 16.00 -7.97
C ALA A 649 41.62 16.21 -8.84
N LEU A 650 41.19 17.46 -9.03
CA LEU A 650 40.07 17.81 -9.90
C LEU A 650 40.34 17.46 -11.37
N PHE A 651 41.52 17.79 -11.90
CA PHE A 651 41.91 17.41 -13.27
C PHE A 651 41.92 15.89 -13.45
N GLY A 652 42.50 15.16 -12.49
CA GLY A 652 42.50 13.69 -12.49
C GLY A 652 41.08 13.10 -12.49
N MET A 653 40.17 13.66 -11.69
CA MET A 653 38.78 13.20 -11.60
C MET A 653 37.98 13.47 -12.89
N PHE A 654 38.16 14.64 -13.52
CA PHE A 654 37.36 15.01 -14.70
C PHE A 654 37.88 14.42 -16.01
N LEU A 655 39.19 14.20 -16.12
CA LEU A 655 39.83 13.68 -17.33
C LEU A 655 39.90 12.15 -17.39
N ASN A 656 39.93 11.46 -16.23
CA ASN A 656 39.87 9.99 -16.20
C ASN A 656 38.42 9.51 -16.12
N LYS A 657 37.79 9.32 -17.28
CA LYS A 657 36.48 8.66 -17.44
C LYS A 657 36.66 7.34 -18.19
N ASP A 658 35.69 6.43 -18.12
CA ASP A 658 35.78 5.06 -18.67
C ASP A 658 36.24 4.95 -20.14
N LYS A 659 36.15 6.03 -20.93
CA LYS A 659 36.56 6.08 -22.35
C LYS A 659 37.54 7.21 -22.68
N VAL A 660 38.11 7.87 -21.67
CA VAL A 660 39.04 9.00 -21.84
C VAL A 660 40.33 8.66 -21.11
N ARG A 661 41.46 8.62 -21.85
CA ARG A 661 42.78 8.39 -21.27
C ARG A 661 43.62 9.65 -21.37
N PHE A 662 44.09 10.13 -20.23
CA PHE A 662 45.02 11.24 -20.15
C PHE A 662 46.47 10.73 -20.12
N HIS A 663 47.32 11.30 -20.97
CA HIS A 663 48.75 11.04 -21.03
C HIS A 663 49.52 12.34 -20.73
N GLY A 664 50.02 12.47 -19.50
CA GLY A 664 50.79 13.64 -19.05
C GLY A 664 50.86 13.77 -17.53
N ASP A 665 51.51 14.84 -17.06
CA ASP A 665 51.52 15.26 -15.66
C ASP A 665 50.61 16.49 -15.47
N PHE A 666 49.97 16.61 -14.30
CA PHE A 666 49.07 17.72 -14.01
C PHE A 666 49.79 18.95 -13.45
N ASN A 667 51.06 18.81 -13.06
CA ASN A 667 51.86 19.88 -12.42
C ASN A 667 51.96 21.16 -13.26
N ALA A 668 52.13 21.07 -14.58
CA ALA A 668 52.18 22.26 -15.44
C ALA A 668 50.81 22.95 -15.59
N ALA A 669 49.72 22.17 -15.56
CA ALA A 669 48.36 22.69 -15.63
C ALA A 669 47.92 23.34 -14.31
N THR A 670 48.43 22.89 -13.16
CA THR A 670 48.11 23.46 -11.84
C THR A 670 48.68 24.85 -11.62
N ASP A 671 49.85 25.14 -12.20
CA ASP A 671 50.52 26.45 -12.11
C ASP A 671 49.81 27.50 -12.98
N ILE A 672 49.29 27.10 -14.13
CA ILE A 672 48.55 28.00 -15.02
C ILE A 672 47.13 28.27 -14.49
N SER A 673 46.54 27.34 -13.73
CA SER A 673 45.16 27.38 -13.25
C SER A 673 44.96 28.03 -11.86
N GLU A 674 45.92 28.79 -11.35
CA GLU A 674 45.89 29.38 -9.99
C GLU A 674 44.62 30.15 -9.61
N SER A 675 43.93 30.76 -10.57
CA SER A 675 42.71 31.55 -10.35
C SER A 675 41.40 30.82 -10.67
N LEU A 676 41.47 29.56 -11.12
CA LEU A 676 40.29 28.83 -11.60
C LEU A 676 39.57 28.11 -10.46
N THR A 677 38.23 28.17 -10.48
CA THR A 677 37.39 27.42 -9.56
C THR A 677 37.18 25.99 -10.06
N GLY A 678 36.66 25.11 -9.20
CA GLY A 678 36.37 23.72 -9.59
C GLY A 678 35.43 23.62 -10.81
N GLY A 679 34.43 24.50 -10.90
CA GLY A 679 33.52 24.60 -12.05
C GLY A 679 34.21 25.09 -13.32
N ASP A 680 35.18 26.01 -13.21
CA ASP A 680 35.97 26.44 -14.37
C ASP A 680 36.86 25.30 -14.87
N ILE A 681 37.47 24.54 -13.95
CA ILE A 681 38.29 23.35 -14.28
C ILE A 681 37.43 22.27 -14.96
N GLU A 682 36.22 22.03 -14.46
CA GLU A 682 35.27 21.10 -15.09
C GLU A 682 34.94 21.51 -16.53
N GLU A 683 34.65 22.78 -16.76
CA GLU A 683 34.33 23.30 -18.10
C GLU A 683 35.56 23.26 -19.03
N VAL A 684 36.76 23.56 -18.53
CA VAL A 684 38.01 23.39 -19.30
C VAL A 684 38.18 21.93 -19.70
N CYS A 685 38.08 20.98 -18.75
CA CYS A 685 38.20 19.56 -19.05
C CYS A 685 37.14 19.09 -20.06
N ARG A 686 35.90 19.55 -19.91
CA ARG A 686 34.81 19.26 -20.84
C ARG A 686 35.13 19.74 -22.26
N ARG A 687 35.66 20.96 -22.41
CA ARG A 687 36.06 21.51 -23.72
C ARG A 687 37.23 20.75 -24.34
N VAL A 688 38.21 20.35 -23.55
CA VAL A 688 39.33 19.52 -24.02
C VAL A 688 38.81 18.17 -24.53
N ILE A 689 37.94 17.51 -23.77
CA ILE A 689 37.31 16.23 -24.18
C ILE A 689 36.50 16.41 -25.48
N LEU A 690 35.70 17.48 -25.59
CA LEU A 690 34.91 17.76 -26.78
C LEU A 690 35.77 18.03 -28.01
N GLN A 691 36.87 18.78 -27.86
CA GLN A 691 37.80 19.04 -28.96
C GLN A 691 38.50 17.75 -29.40
N ALA A 692 38.97 16.94 -28.44
CA ALA A 692 39.59 15.64 -28.74
C ALA A 692 38.59 14.68 -29.43
N ALA A 693 37.34 14.64 -28.96
CA ALA A 693 36.28 13.86 -29.58
C ALA A 693 35.94 14.33 -31.00
N HIS A 694 35.90 15.64 -31.25
CA HIS A 694 35.68 16.22 -32.59
C HIS A 694 36.81 15.82 -33.55
N CYS A 695 38.07 15.96 -33.14
CA CYS A 695 39.21 15.56 -33.96
C CYS A 695 39.20 14.05 -34.24
N ALA A 696 38.83 13.23 -33.26
CA ALA A 696 38.75 11.79 -33.42
C ALA A 696 37.62 11.37 -34.37
N LEU A 697 36.44 12.02 -34.32
CA LEU A 697 35.31 11.79 -35.23
C LEU A 697 35.60 12.22 -36.68
N ASP A 698 36.29 13.34 -36.88
CA ASP A 698 36.67 13.78 -38.23
C ASP A 698 37.70 12.85 -38.89
N SER A 699 38.50 12.16 -38.06
CA SER A 699 39.60 11.31 -38.53
C SER A 699 39.20 9.86 -38.79
N HIS A 700 38.08 9.35 -38.24
CA HIS A 700 37.69 7.93 -38.30
C HIS A 700 36.19 7.74 -38.66
N SER A 701 35.90 6.95 -39.70
CA SER A 701 34.55 6.58 -40.14
C SER A 701 33.99 5.34 -39.39
N ALA A 702 34.18 5.25 -38.07
CA ALA A 702 33.76 4.11 -37.23
C ALA A 702 33.51 4.58 -35.77
N PRO A 703 32.72 3.85 -34.95
CA PRO A 703 32.34 4.32 -33.61
C PRO A 703 33.54 4.45 -32.67
N LEU A 704 33.64 5.60 -31.99
CA LEU A 704 34.68 5.95 -31.01
C LEU A 704 34.79 4.91 -29.89
N CYS A 705 35.90 4.17 -29.83
CA CYS A 705 36.21 3.27 -28.72
C CYS A 705 36.86 4.01 -27.53
N GLU A 706 37.83 4.89 -27.77
CA GLU A 706 38.55 5.67 -26.73
C GLU A 706 39.00 7.05 -27.27
N VAL A 707 39.05 8.06 -26.40
CA VAL A 707 39.57 9.41 -26.68
C VAL A 707 40.85 9.64 -25.88
N GLU A 708 41.96 9.87 -26.57
CA GLU A 708 43.26 10.18 -25.97
C GLU A 708 43.43 11.70 -25.83
N ILE A 709 43.86 12.14 -24.64
CA ILE A 709 44.11 13.56 -24.33
C ILE A 709 45.56 13.71 -23.87
N THR A 710 46.27 14.67 -24.43
CA THR A 710 47.66 14.99 -24.03
C THR A 710 47.72 16.23 -23.14
N GLU A 711 48.79 16.35 -22.36
CA GLU A 711 49.09 17.54 -21.55
C GLU A 711 49.04 18.85 -22.36
N ASN A 712 49.54 18.82 -23.61
CA ASN A 712 49.58 19.99 -24.48
C ASN A 712 48.18 20.47 -24.90
N ASP A 713 47.20 19.57 -24.99
CA ASP A 713 45.82 19.93 -25.32
C ASP A 713 45.14 20.66 -24.16
N VAL A 714 45.45 20.25 -22.92
CA VAL A 714 45.00 20.93 -21.69
C VAL A 714 45.63 22.31 -21.58
N LEU A 715 46.95 22.42 -21.78
CA LEU A 715 47.68 23.69 -21.72
C LEU A 715 47.18 24.70 -22.76
N LYS A 716 46.99 24.28 -24.02
CA LYS A 716 46.42 25.14 -25.08
C LYS A 716 45.02 25.64 -24.73
N MET A 717 44.19 24.81 -24.10
CA MET A 717 42.84 25.22 -23.71
C MET A 717 42.87 26.20 -22.53
N LEU A 718 43.75 25.99 -21.55
CA LEU A 718 43.96 26.91 -20.44
C LEU A 718 44.45 28.28 -20.92
N ASP A 719 45.37 28.33 -21.87
CA ASP A 719 45.83 29.59 -22.47
C ASP A 719 44.71 30.32 -23.24
N ARG A 720 43.89 29.59 -23.99
CA ARG A 720 42.68 30.16 -24.62
C ARG A 720 41.68 30.68 -23.60
N TRP A 721 41.51 29.97 -22.48
CA TRP A 721 40.63 30.39 -21.40
C TRP A 721 41.12 31.69 -20.75
N LYS A 722 42.41 31.80 -20.45
CA LYS A 722 43.03 33.04 -19.94
C LYS A 722 42.82 34.22 -20.87
N LEU A 723 43.03 34.04 -22.18
CA LEU A 723 42.81 35.07 -23.21
C LEU A 723 41.34 35.49 -23.35
N SER A 724 40.39 34.63 -22.97
CA SER A 724 38.95 34.95 -22.98
C SER A 724 38.43 35.58 -21.68
N ALA A 725 39.17 35.41 -20.58
CA ALA A 725 38.84 35.93 -19.26
C ALA A 725 39.48 37.31 -18.98
N SER A 726 40.57 37.66 -19.70
CA SER A 726 41.16 39.00 -19.78
C SER A 726 40.43 39.89 -20.77
#